data_AF-A0A534PWL4-F1
#
_entry.id   AF-A0A534PWL4-F1
#
_cell.length_a   1.000
_cell.length_b   1.000
_cell.length_c   1.000
_cell.angle_alpha   90.00
_cell.angle_beta   90.00
_cell.angle_gamma   90.00
#
_symmetry.space_group_name_H-M   'P 1'
#
loop_
_entity.id
_entity.type
_entity.pdbx_description
1 polymer ?
#
loop_
_entity_poly.entity_id
_entity_poly.type
_entity_poly.pdbx_seq_one_letter_code
_entity_poly.pdbx_strand_id
1 'polypeptide(L)'
;DGRWIAFTSEVYPQCKGDDACDKQRAEEHEKGPKARIIDHLFARHWTEWKEGKRTHIFIQSSGGGPARDVTPFDSDWPSWSLGGGDDFQFTPEGELIVHSKPADREAWSTNGDLWLIGRDASAPKNLTADNHGDDAQPRISPDGRWLAWTSQVRDGYESDQWKLKLQDRRTQKTTVLDLGDNDATTIVWRRDSKGLVVSMTEKAHIVLEAVSLDGRHQRVSTAASDDFALTPDGMAVAVIAGITHPPEVFKGGQRLSHFNDEQYAGLDLGTIQDLWIEGVHSWIVKPAGLSRAPLVVLVHGGPEGSWEDGWSMRWNLAAFAARGYVVLATDFHGSIGYGQKFKESIVGDWGGVRRPRPHLRGRSVLRRLHDRLDLRPHRPLPLPRLPRRRVRRRQHVRQHRGALVSRVGIPRPAMAEPGAVPEVLTLHLRPELQDPDARRPGRARLPRPRRAGPRHVQRAAASRHRIAPALVPRRGPLGPQAAQQPALVPHRPRLDRFPRKITEIAQPMLRSRAMKKLLVSVVLAAACQSAPPTRPTASEGTTAATPPSPANPPGAAVTGTPGAAPPAAGQPAAPTAPPAGGSAVAQAKPEPPSIDQSAMDKSVDPCTNFYQYACGGWLKVTPIPEDRAQWGRGFSEIFQRNEALLHDILEKDARGEADPADPFAQKVGDFYSTCMDEQKAETASLETLKTQLESIDAVKDPKALAAQVADLQSHGARAFFGFGSQQDFKDATQVIGGADQGGLGLPDRDYYLKDDARMKDIRTLYQDHVGKMLELAGARPADAAKQAKTIIEIETALAKVSMDRVERRDPKKVYHRLERAGLAKAAPHFLWDVYFTQLGSPDVQAINVLVPDFFTGMDKLLAKPKYADLHTYLRWKTIEAAGNMLGQKFVEERFRLTQALTGQKQIQPRWKRCV
;
A
#
# COMPACT_ATOMS: atom_id res chain seq x y z
N ASP A 1 14.61 -41.84 6.97
CA ASP A 1 15.32 -43.02 7.52
C ASP A 1 16.52 -42.67 8.41
N GLY A 2 16.76 -41.38 8.74
CA GLY A 2 17.90 -40.96 9.56
C GLY A 2 19.25 -40.86 8.81
N ARG A 3 19.32 -41.22 7.52
CA ARG A 3 20.55 -41.14 6.71
C ARG A 3 20.72 -39.82 5.95
N TRP A 4 19.66 -39.02 5.90
CA TRP A 4 19.60 -37.78 5.12
C TRP A 4 18.96 -36.67 5.94
N ILE A 5 19.46 -35.45 5.75
CA ILE A 5 18.94 -34.19 6.27
C ILE A 5 18.45 -33.40 5.04
N ALA A 6 17.33 -32.70 5.20
CA ALA A 6 16.88 -31.68 4.24
C ALA A 6 16.74 -30.36 4.98
N PHE A 7 17.12 -29.26 4.34
CA PHE A 7 17.09 -27.91 4.89
C PHE A 7 16.93 -26.87 3.79
N THR A 8 16.52 -25.66 4.15
CA THR A 8 16.38 -24.53 3.21
C THR A 8 17.54 -23.54 3.34
N SER A 9 17.96 -22.93 2.25
CA SER A 9 18.96 -21.84 2.22
C SER A 9 18.57 -20.75 1.23
N GLU A 10 19.04 -19.52 1.43
CA GLU A 10 18.88 -18.44 0.45
C GLU A 10 20.10 -18.32 -0.47
N VAL A 11 19.90 -18.69 -1.74
CA VAL A 11 20.95 -18.73 -2.77
C VAL A 11 20.53 -17.98 -4.03
N TYR A 12 21.50 -17.59 -4.84
CA TYR A 12 21.28 -17.05 -6.17
C TYR A 12 20.98 -18.22 -7.14
N PRO A 13 19.80 -18.28 -7.79
CA PRO A 13 19.40 -19.45 -8.61
C PRO A 13 20.40 -19.81 -9.71
N GLN A 14 21.08 -18.83 -10.28
CA GLN A 14 22.14 -19.01 -11.28
C GLN A 14 23.39 -19.74 -10.74
N CYS A 15 23.61 -19.77 -9.42
CA CYS A 15 24.71 -20.47 -8.76
C CYS A 15 24.36 -21.93 -8.42
N LYS A 16 23.08 -22.29 -8.32
CA LYS A 16 22.60 -23.68 -8.07
C LYS A 16 23.18 -24.33 -6.81
N GLY A 17 23.37 -23.54 -5.76
CA GLY A 17 23.96 -23.99 -4.50
C GLY A 17 25.47 -24.23 -4.53
N ASP A 18 26.21 -23.56 -5.43
CA ASP A 18 27.66 -23.46 -5.36
C ASP A 18 28.08 -22.32 -4.43
N ASP A 19 28.51 -22.65 -3.21
CA ASP A 19 28.92 -21.71 -2.16
C ASP A 19 29.92 -20.64 -2.63
N ALA A 20 30.81 -20.97 -3.59
CA ALA A 20 31.81 -20.05 -4.10
C ALA A 20 31.18 -19.00 -5.03
N CYS A 21 30.30 -19.42 -5.93
CA CYS A 21 29.47 -18.53 -6.76
C CYS A 21 28.55 -17.67 -5.89
N ASP A 22 27.85 -18.26 -4.92
CA ASP A 22 26.93 -17.54 -4.03
C ASP A 22 27.66 -16.49 -3.19
N LYS A 23 28.85 -16.81 -2.67
CA LYS A 23 29.73 -15.85 -2.00
C LYS A 23 30.23 -14.75 -2.94
N GLN A 24 30.69 -15.10 -4.15
CA GLN A 24 31.15 -14.11 -5.14
C GLN A 24 30.02 -13.11 -5.46
N ARG A 25 28.79 -13.60 -5.68
CA ARG A 25 27.61 -12.77 -5.93
C ARG A 25 27.30 -11.82 -4.77
N ALA A 26 27.37 -12.30 -3.53
CA ALA A 26 27.19 -11.46 -2.35
C ALA A 26 28.26 -10.35 -2.26
N GLU A 27 29.54 -10.68 -2.49
CA GLU A 27 30.62 -9.71 -2.52
C GLU A 27 30.50 -8.70 -3.70
N GLU A 28 30.04 -9.13 -4.87
CA GLU A 28 29.73 -8.26 -6.01
C GLU A 28 28.61 -7.28 -5.68
N HIS A 29 27.54 -7.73 -5.01
CA HIS A 29 26.43 -6.87 -4.60
C HIS A 29 26.85 -5.89 -3.48
N GLU A 30 27.64 -6.33 -2.50
CA GLU A 30 28.15 -5.47 -1.44
C GLU A 30 29.06 -4.36 -1.98
N LYS A 31 29.92 -4.67 -2.95
CA LYS A 31 30.81 -3.69 -3.61
C LYS A 31 30.09 -2.86 -4.69
N GLY A 32 28.85 -3.23 -5.03
CA GLY A 32 28.04 -2.61 -6.07
C GLY A 32 27.37 -1.28 -5.69
N PRO A 33 26.84 -0.54 -6.69
CA PRO A 33 26.11 0.70 -6.46
C PRO A 33 24.82 0.44 -5.68
N LYS A 34 24.53 1.24 -4.65
CA LYS A 34 23.38 1.02 -3.74
C LYS A 34 22.00 1.32 -4.35
N ALA A 35 21.95 1.74 -5.61
CA ALA A 35 20.72 1.92 -6.38
C ALA A 35 20.27 0.56 -6.96
N ARG A 36 19.16 0.03 -6.45
CA ARG A 36 18.59 -1.27 -6.87
C ARG A 36 17.73 -1.10 -8.13
N ILE A 37 17.88 -2.03 -9.07
CA ILE A 37 16.92 -2.26 -10.16
C ILE A 37 16.00 -3.40 -9.70
N ILE A 38 14.69 -3.27 -9.96
CA ILE A 38 13.68 -4.27 -9.61
C ILE A 38 12.96 -4.65 -10.90
N ASP A 39 13.28 -5.83 -11.42
CA ASP A 39 12.71 -6.43 -12.63
C ASP A 39 11.77 -7.61 -12.34
N HIS A 40 11.82 -8.16 -11.12
CA HIS A 40 10.96 -9.21 -10.60
C HIS A 40 10.22 -8.77 -9.32
N LEU A 41 9.09 -9.42 -9.02
CA LEU A 41 8.39 -9.27 -7.75
C LEU A 41 9.00 -10.19 -6.66
N PHE A 42 8.58 -10.01 -5.41
CA PHE A 42 9.25 -10.57 -4.21
C PHE A 42 10.71 -10.15 -3.98
N ALA A 43 11.23 -9.16 -4.72
CA ALA A 43 12.56 -8.57 -4.48
C ALA A 43 12.79 -8.03 -3.05
N ARG A 44 11.76 -7.94 -2.21
CA ARG A 44 11.83 -7.54 -0.79
C ARG A 44 10.86 -8.36 0.07
N HIS A 45 11.34 -8.87 1.21
CA HIS A 45 10.53 -9.46 2.26
C HIS A 45 10.48 -8.51 3.48
N TRP A 46 9.31 -7.95 3.76
CA TRP A 46 9.08 -6.93 4.81
C TRP A 46 10.10 -5.76 4.78
N THR A 47 11.11 -5.80 5.66
CA THR A 47 12.19 -4.82 5.80
C THR A 47 13.38 -5.11 4.90
N GLU A 48 13.61 -6.37 4.54
CA GLU A 48 14.85 -6.88 3.96
C GLU A 48 14.71 -7.14 2.46
N TRP A 49 15.77 -6.88 1.71
CA TRP A 49 15.80 -7.14 0.27
C TRP A 49 16.23 -8.58 0.03
N LYS A 50 15.57 -9.30 -0.89
CA LYS A 50 15.98 -10.64 -1.35
C LYS A 50 17.21 -10.59 -2.25
N GLU A 51 17.49 -9.42 -2.86
CA GLU A 51 18.69 -9.12 -3.65
C GLU A 51 18.95 -10.08 -4.83
N GLY A 52 17.90 -10.74 -5.34
CA GLY A 52 17.97 -11.74 -6.42
C GLY A 52 18.25 -13.17 -5.94
N LYS A 53 18.18 -13.42 -4.63
CA LYS A 53 18.19 -14.77 -4.04
C LYS A 53 16.78 -15.38 -3.99
N ARG A 54 16.74 -16.71 -3.95
CA ARG A 54 15.56 -17.53 -3.70
C ARG A 54 15.80 -18.46 -2.51
N THR A 55 14.72 -18.82 -1.83
CA THR A 55 14.72 -19.94 -0.88
C THR A 55 14.78 -21.24 -1.68
N HIS A 56 15.88 -21.96 -1.58
CA HIS A 56 16.09 -23.27 -2.23
C HIS A 56 16.17 -24.36 -1.17
N ILE A 57 15.82 -25.59 -1.55
CA ILE A 57 15.86 -26.77 -0.69
C ILE A 57 17.05 -27.67 -1.02
N PHE A 58 17.82 -27.99 0.03
CA PHE A 58 19.07 -28.73 0.00
C PHE A 58 18.93 -30.08 0.70
N ILE A 59 19.68 -31.07 0.22
CA ILE A 59 19.77 -32.41 0.82
C ILE A 59 21.22 -32.75 1.11
N GLN A 60 21.49 -33.29 2.29
CA GLN A 60 22.82 -33.68 2.77
C GLN A 60 22.76 -35.04 3.46
N SER A 61 23.84 -35.81 3.39
CA SER A 61 24.02 -37.02 4.21
C SER A 61 24.13 -36.65 5.69
N SER A 62 23.47 -37.38 6.58
CA SER A 62 23.57 -37.14 8.04
C SER A 62 24.94 -37.51 8.61
N GLY A 63 25.77 -38.24 7.86
CA GLY A 63 27.19 -38.44 8.15
C GLY A 63 28.11 -37.32 7.65
N GLY A 64 27.55 -36.21 7.14
CA GLY A 64 28.29 -35.13 6.49
C GLY A 64 28.60 -35.39 5.02
N GLY A 65 29.34 -34.44 4.42
CA GLY A 65 29.58 -34.34 2.97
C GLY A 65 29.03 -33.02 2.40
N PRO A 66 29.16 -32.78 1.09
CA PRO A 66 28.55 -31.61 0.46
C PRO A 66 27.02 -31.67 0.57
N ALA A 67 26.39 -30.52 0.82
CA ALA A 67 24.96 -30.36 0.60
C ALA A 67 24.69 -30.26 -0.91
N ARG A 68 23.50 -30.64 -1.34
CA ARG A 68 23.07 -30.58 -2.74
C ARG A 68 21.75 -29.84 -2.87
N ASP A 69 21.74 -28.78 -3.66
CA ASP A 69 20.52 -28.15 -4.16
C ASP A 69 19.73 -29.15 -5.02
N VAL A 70 18.45 -29.31 -4.72
CA VAL A 70 17.50 -30.13 -5.50
C VAL A 70 16.31 -29.30 -6.01
N THR A 71 16.41 -27.98 -5.96
CA THR A 71 15.38 -27.02 -6.38
C THR A 71 15.29 -26.98 -7.92
N PRO A 72 14.10 -27.14 -8.52
CA PRO A 72 13.99 -27.31 -9.97
C PRO A 72 13.87 -26.02 -10.78
N PHE A 73 13.43 -24.89 -10.17
CA PHE A 73 13.07 -23.65 -10.86
C PHE A 73 13.50 -22.40 -10.08
N ASP A 74 13.64 -21.25 -10.76
CA ASP A 74 13.87 -19.93 -10.16
C ASP A 74 12.58 -19.40 -9.49
N SER A 75 12.39 -19.81 -8.24
CA SER A 75 11.22 -19.56 -7.39
C SER A 75 11.53 -20.00 -5.96
N ASP A 76 10.77 -19.55 -4.96
CA ASP A 76 10.95 -20.01 -3.57
C ASP A 76 10.37 -21.43 -3.35
N TRP A 77 11.21 -22.35 -2.85
CA TRP A 77 10.94 -23.76 -2.53
C TRP A 77 11.46 -24.12 -1.11
N PRO A 78 10.57 -24.33 -0.12
CA PRO A 78 9.13 -24.11 -0.20
C PRO A 78 8.80 -22.64 -0.43
N SER A 79 7.65 -22.36 -1.03
CA SER A 79 7.19 -20.97 -1.16
C SER A 79 6.78 -20.43 0.21
N TRP A 80 7.19 -19.20 0.55
CA TRP A 80 6.89 -18.62 1.85
C TRP A 80 5.38 -18.49 2.10
N SER A 81 4.94 -18.89 3.30
CA SER A 81 3.56 -18.78 3.79
C SER A 81 3.53 -18.13 5.17
N LEU A 82 2.50 -17.32 5.44
CA LEU A 82 2.38 -16.60 6.72
C LEU A 82 1.87 -17.54 7.82
N GLY A 83 2.77 -17.94 8.73
CA GLY A 83 2.44 -18.84 9.84
C GLY A 83 2.47 -20.34 9.49
N GLY A 84 2.97 -20.70 8.29
CA GLY A 84 3.23 -22.09 7.94
C GLY A 84 4.38 -22.70 8.77
N GLY A 85 4.28 -24.00 9.06
CA GLY A 85 5.41 -24.81 9.54
C GLY A 85 6.26 -25.35 8.40
N ASP A 86 7.04 -26.40 8.64
CA ASP A 86 7.83 -27.04 7.57
C ASP A 86 6.93 -27.54 6.43
N ASP A 87 7.00 -26.86 5.29
CA ASP A 87 6.19 -27.09 4.09
C ASP A 87 6.84 -28.12 3.12
N PHE A 88 7.69 -28.98 3.68
CA PHE A 88 8.32 -30.11 2.99
C PHE A 88 8.42 -31.34 3.91
N GLN A 89 8.47 -32.54 3.32
CA GLN A 89 8.66 -33.78 4.08
C GLN A 89 9.32 -34.90 3.25
N PHE A 90 10.19 -35.68 3.89
CA PHE A 90 10.68 -36.95 3.33
C PHE A 90 9.57 -38.02 3.25
N THR A 91 9.52 -38.72 2.12
CA THR A 91 8.78 -39.96 1.93
C THR A 91 9.52 -41.17 2.53
N PRO A 92 8.83 -42.29 2.82
CA PRO A 92 9.47 -43.57 3.18
C PRO A 92 10.49 -44.07 2.15
N GLU A 93 10.26 -43.78 0.88
CA GLU A 93 11.10 -44.15 -0.27
C GLU A 93 12.34 -43.23 -0.43
N GLY A 94 12.35 -42.10 0.28
CA GLY A 94 13.47 -41.15 0.36
C GLY A 94 13.45 -40.01 -0.65
N GLU A 95 12.38 -39.85 -1.43
CA GLU A 95 12.04 -38.61 -2.16
C GLU A 95 11.50 -37.56 -1.17
N LEU A 96 11.44 -36.28 -1.54
CA LEU A 96 10.72 -35.25 -0.78
C LEU A 96 9.40 -34.88 -1.46
N ILE A 97 8.40 -34.54 -0.65
CA ILE A 97 7.28 -33.70 -1.08
C ILE A 97 7.57 -32.28 -0.60
N VAL A 98 7.39 -31.27 -1.46
CA VAL A 98 7.64 -29.85 -1.17
C VAL A 98 6.48 -29.01 -1.71
N HIS A 99 5.95 -28.07 -0.92
CA HIS A 99 5.02 -27.04 -1.40
C HIS A 99 5.74 -26.00 -2.26
N SER A 100 5.21 -25.65 -3.43
CA SER A 100 5.66 -24.43 -4.14
C SER A 100 4.62 -23.90 -5.12
N LYS A 101 4.60 -22.58 -5.30
CA LYS A 101 3.75 -21.86 -6.25
C LYS A 101 4.26 -22.00 -7.69
N PRO A 102 3.40 -21.88 -8.72
CA PRO A 102 3.84 -21.84 -10.11
C PRO A 102 4.81 -20.68 -10.36
N ALA A 103 6.06 -20.98 -10.72
CA ALA A 103 7.15 -20.00 -10.82
C ALA A 103 6.87 -18.84 -11.80
N ASP A 104 6.07 -19.07 -12.84
CA ASP A 104 5.66 -18.03 -13.80
C ASP A 104 4.57 -17.08 -13.27
N ARG A 105 3.96 -17.40 -12.12
CA ARG A 105 2.84 -16.68 -11.51
C ARG A 105 2.99 -16.43 -10.01
N GLU A 106 4.13 -16.77 -9.42
CA GLU A 106 4.44 -16.78 -7.99
C GLU A 106 3.83 -15.60 -7.20
N ALA A 107 4.04 -14.36 -7.68
CA ALA A 107 3.59 -13.12 -7.05
C ALA A 107 2.12 -12.70 -7.34
N TRP A 108 1.42 -13.44 -8.19
CA TRP A 108 0.05 -13.18 -8.64
C TRP A 108 -0.86 -14.42 -8.45
N SER A 109 -0.45 -15.37 -7.61
CA SER A 109 -1.06 -16.68 -7.43
C SER A 109 -1.26 -16.99 -5.95
N THR A 110 -2.44 -17.47 -5.58
CA THR A 110 -2.65 -18.22 -4.33
C THR A 110 -2.71 -19.73 -4.58
N ASN A 111 -2.69 -20.18 -5.84
CA ASN A 111 -2.37 -21.58 -6.12
C ASN A 111 -0.92 -21.89 -5.72
N GLY A 112 -0.77 -22.89 -4.87
CA GLY A 112 0.48 -23.58 -4.52
C GLY A 112 0.23 -25.09 -4.56
N ASP A 113 1.25 -25.84 -4.96
CA ASP A 113 1.14 -27.27 -5.27
C ASP A 113 2.14 -28.10 -4.46
N LEU A 114 1.81 -29.37 -4.22
CA LEU A 114 2.71 -30.36 -3.66
C LEU A 114 3.52 -31.05 -4.77
N TRP A 115 4.84 -30.88 -4.75
CA TRP A 115 5.76 -31.44 -5.73
C TRP A 115 6.62 -32.54 -5.11
N LEU A 116 6.65 -33.70 -5.77
CA LEU A 116 7.57 -34.80 -5.45
C LEU A 116 8.92 -34.55 -6.17
N ILE A 117 10.02 -34.52 -5.41
CA ILE A 117 11.37 -34.31 -5.93
C ILE A 117 12.34 -35.41 -5.47
N GLY A 118 13.19 -35.87 -6.37
CA GLY A 118 14.21 -36.89 -6.09
C GLY A 118 15.48 -36.29 -5.47
N ARG A 119 16.16 -37.07 -4.62
CA ARG A 119 17.48 -36.73 -4.03
C ARG A 119 18.59 -36.49 -5.06
N ASP A 120 18.34 -36.90 -6.30
CA ASP A 120 19.22 -36.75 -7.46
C ASP A 120 18.93 -35.48 -8.29
N ALA A 121 18.06 -34.57 -7.80
CA ALA A 121 17.53 -33.42 -8.55
C ALA A 121 16.90 -33.81 -9.89
N SER A 122 16.23 -34.97 -9.93
CA SER A 122 15.40 -35.40 -11.05
C SER A 122 14.18 -34.48 -11.26
N ALA A 123 13.60 -34.53 -12.45
CA ALA A 123 12.51 -33.62 -12.83
C ALA A 123 11.30 -33.73 -11.87
N PRO A 124 10.79 -32.60 -11.35
CA PRO A 124 9.79 -32.61 -10.27
C PRO A 124 8.43 -33.10 -10.79
N LYS A 125 7.74 -33.91 -10.00
CA LYS A 125 6.38 -34.38 -10.29
C LYS A 125 5.38 -33.65 -9.40
N ASN A 126 4.57 -32.76 -9.98
CA ASN A 126 3.41 -32.20 -9.30
C ASN A 126 2.42 -33.33 -8.94
N LEU A 127 1.99 -33.39 -7.67
CA LEU A 127 1.05 -34.37 -7.12
C LEU A 127 -0.39 -33.85 -7.06
N THR A 128 -0.59 -32.54 -7.19
CA THR A 128 -1.84 -31.82 -6.90
C THR A 128 -2.38 -31.01 -8.08
N ALA A 129 -1.76 -31.06 -9.27
CA ALA A 129 -2.04 -30.24 -10.46
C ALA A 129 -3.51 -30.14 -10.96
N ASP A 130 -4.41 -31.01 -10.49
CA ASP A 130 -5.86 -30.89 -10.70
C ASP A 130 -6.53 -29.86 -9.76
N ASN A 131 -5.83 -29.39 -8.73
CA ASN A 131 -6.23 -28.33 -7.82
C ASN A 131 -5.93 -26.96 -8.43
N HIS A 132 -6.74 -25.96 -8.07
CA HIS A 132 -6.61 -24.57 -8.53
C HIS A 132 -6.66 -23.60 -7.33
N GLY A 133 -6.05 -23.99 -6.22
CA GLY A 133 -5.94 -23.28 -4.95
C GLY A 133 -4.74 -23.83 -4.18
N ASP A 134 -4.47 -23.32 -2.98
CA ASP A 134 -3.28 -23.69 -2.21
C ASP A 134 -3.38 -25.09 -1.57
N ASP A 135 -2.52 -26.03 -1.95
CA ASP A 135 -2.40 -27.37 -1.34
C ASP A 135 -1.06 -27.47 -0.58
N ALA A 136 -1.09 -27.34 0.75
CA ALA A 136 0.08 -27.09 1.61
C ALA A 136 0.19 -28.05 2.81
N GLN A 137 1.26 -27.94 3.60
CA GLN A 137 1.59 -28.75 4.78
C GLN A 137 1.51 -30.28 4.54
N PRO A 138 2.38 -30.87 3.68
CA PRO A 138 2.39 -32.30 3.42
C PRO A 138 2.80 -33.11 4.67
N ARG A 139 1.97 -34.10 5.06
CA ARG A 139 2.21 -34.99 6.22
C ARG A 139 1.88 -36.45 5.88
N ILE A 140 2.89 -37.30 5.89
CA ILE A 140 2.81 -38.75 5.63
C ILE A 140 2.62 -39.53 6.95
N SER A 141 1.80 -40.59 6.92
CA SER A 141 1.55 -41.45 8.08
C SER A 141 2.78 -42.28 8.50
N PRO A 142 2.92 -42.65 9.78
CA PRO A 142 4.00 -43.52 10.28
C PRO A 142 4.14 -44.87 9.57
N ASP A 143 3.05 -45.44 9.02
CA ASP A 143 3.06 -46.66 8.20
C ASP A 143 3.42 -46.42 6.72
N GLY A 144 3.65 -45.17 6.32
CA GLY A 144 3.97 -44.77 4.95
C GLY A 144 2.83 -44.88 3.93
N ARG A 145 1.61 -45.27 4.37
CA ARG A 145 0.48 -45.55 3.47
C ARG A 145 -0.28 -44.30 3.04
N TRP A 146 -0.39 -43.30 3.90
CA TRP A 146 -1.28 -42.15 3.71
C TRP A 146 -0.49 -40.86 3.57
N LEU A 147 -0.99 -39.94 2.75
CA LEU A 147 -0.58 -38.54 2.70
C LEU A 147 -1.78 -37.69 3.10
N ALA A 148 -1.60 -36.81 4.09
CA ALA A 148 -2.56 -35.79 4.50
C ALA A 148 -1.96 -34.40 4.25
N TRP A 149 -2.80 -33.41 3.90
CA TRP A 149 -2.37 -32.04 3.63
C TRP A 149 -3.53 -31.04 3.78
N THR A 150 -3.23 -29.76 3.98
CA THR A 150 -4.23 -28.68 3.99
C THR A 150 -4.52 -28.20 2.57
N SER A 151 -5.73 -27.70 2.33
CA SER A 151 -6.20 -27.42 0.97
C SER A 151 -7.23 -26.30 0.86
N GLN A 152 -6.92 -25.30 0.05
CA GLN A 152 -7.85 -24.34 -0.54
C GLN A 152 -8.23 -24.75 -1.97
N VAL A 153 -9.30 -24.16 -2.52
CA VAL A 153 -9.83 -24.52 -3.86
C VAL A 153 -9.94 -23.34 -4.83
N ARG A 154 -9.41 -22.16 -4.47
CA ARG A 154 -9.48 -20.93 -5.28
C ARG A 154 -8.18 -20.15 -5.34
N ASP A 155 -7.67 -20.00 -6.56
CA ASP A 155 -6.61 -19.05 -6.90
C ASP A 155 -7.12 -17.60 -6.84
N GLY A 156 -6.28 -16.69 -6.36
CA GLY A 156 -6.59 -15.28 -6.15
C GLY A 156 -7.48 -15.00 -4.93
N TYR A 157 -7.68 -15.95 -4.02
CA TYR A 157 -8.40 -15.72 -2.76
C TYR A 157 -7.75 -16.43 -1.56
N GLU A 158 -6.78 -15.74 -0.96
CA GLU A 158 -5.96 -16.16 0.19
C GLU A 158 -6.77 -16.62 1.42
N SER A 159 -8.02 -16.15 1.55
CA SER A 159 -8.94 -16.44 2.65
C SER A 159 -10.03 -17.46 2.29
N ASP A 160 -9.78 -18.33 1.31
CA ASP A 160 -10.59 -19.54 1.10
C ASP A 160 -10.50 -20.49 2.32
N GLN A 161 -11.35 -21.51 2.36
CA GLN A 161 -11.39 -22.44 3.48
C GLN A 161 -10.22 -23.43 3.39
N TRP A 162 -9.39 -23.50 4.43
CA TRP A 162 -8.41 -24.57 4.57
C TRP A 162 -9.10 -25.87 4.98
N LYS A 163 -9.04 -26.88 4.11
CA LYS A 163 -9.66 -28.20 4.27
C LYS A 163 -8.62 -29.28 4.39
N LEU A 164 -8.97 -30.38 5.04
CA LEU A 164 -8.11 -31.56 5.16
C LEU A 164 -8.30 -32.50 3.96
N LYS A 165 -7.26 -32.68 3.14
CA LYS A 165 -7.20 -33.74 2.12
C LYS A 165 -6.44 -34.95 2.67
N LEU A 166 -6.84 -36.15 2.23
CA LEU A 166 -6.24 -37.44 2.57
C LEU A 166 -6.15 -38.33 1.32
N GLN A 167 -4.96 -38.85 1.00
CA GLN A 167 -4.73 -39.79 -0.10
C GLN A 167 -4.16 -41.11 0.40
N ASP A 168 -4.77 -42.23 -0.04
CA ASP A 168 -4.14 -43.54 0.04
C ASP A 168 -3.06 -43.65 -1.05
N ARG A 169 -1.78 -43.66 -0.67
CA ARG A 169 -0.65 -43.62 -1.62
C ARG A 169 -0.60 -44.86 -2.52
N ARG A 170 -1.18 -46.00 -2.10
CA ARG A 170 -1.18 -47.26 -2.86
C ARG A 170 -2.21 -47.29 -4.00
N THR A 171 -3.34 -46.61 -3.80
CA THR A 171 -4.43 -46.50 -4.78
C THR A 171 -4.49 -45.14 -5.48
N GLN A 172 -3.69 -44.16 -5.02
CA GLN A 172 -3.70 -42.75 -5.44
C GLN A 172 -5.08 -42.06 -5.25
N LYS A 173 -6.00 -42.67 -4.48
CA LYS A 173 -7.33 -42.10 -4.23
C LYS A 173 -7.26 -41.00 -3.17
N THR A 174 -7.40 -39.76 -3.59
CA THR A 174 -7.62 -38.59 -2.70
C THR A 174 -9.09 -38.51 -2.24
N THR A 175 -9.30 -38.08 -1.00
CA THR A 175 -10.60 -37.81 -0.37
C THR A 175 -10.47 -36.51 0.44
N VAL A 176 -11.48 -35.64 0.43
CA VAL A 176 -11.57 -34.49 1.35
C VAL A 176 -12.29 -34.96 2.61
N LEU A 177 -11.73 -34.69 3.78
CA LEU A 177 -12.39 -34.94 5.07
C LEU A 177 -13.19 -33.69 5.47
N ASP A 178 -14.48 -33.88 5.74
CA ASP A 178 -15.38 -32.80 6.13
C ASP A 178 -15.24 -32.52 7.64
N LEU A 179 -14.75 -31.33 7.97
CA LEU A 179 -14.57 -30.82 9.33
C LEU A 179 -15.48 -29.58 9.58
N GLY A 180 -16.53 -29.40 8.77
CA GLY A 180 -17.47 -28.28 8.85
C GLY A 180 -17.00 -27.01 8.12
N ASP A 181 -17.47 -25.84 8.59
CA ASP A 181 -17.18 -24.52 7.99
C ASP A 181 -15.84 -23.90 8.51
N ASN A 182 -15.16 -24.52 9.49
CA ASN A 182 -13.92 -24.01 10.11
C ASN A 182 -12.67 -24.24 9.22
N ASP A 183 -11.60 -23.50 9.50
CA ASP A 183 -10.29 -23.65 8.83
C ASP A 183 -9.42 -24.67 9.57
N ALA A 184 -8.81 -25.61 8.84
CA ALA A 184 -7.90 -26.62 9.38
C ALA A 184 -6.43 -26.26 9.09
N THR A 185 -5.62 -26.16 10.15
CA THR A 185 -4.25 -25.65 10.13
C THR A 185 -3.23 -26.77 10.35
N THR A 186 -2.59 -26.89 11.51
CA THR A 186 -1.50 -27.86 11.73
C THR A 186 -2.02 -29.30 11.80
N ILE A 187 -1.41 -30.19 11.00
CA ILE A 187 -1.73 -31.62 10.92
C ILE A 187 -0.63 -32.46 11.58
N VAL A 188 -1.00 -33.30 12.55
CA VAL A 188 -0.08 -34.26 13.21
C VAL A 188 -0.65 -35.68 13.17
N TRP A 189 0.13 -36.66 12.69
CA TRP A 189 -0.27 -38.05 12.62
C TRP A 189 -0.22 -38.76 13.99
N ARG A 190 -1.26 -39.57 14.28
CA ARG A 190 -1.20 -40.55 15.36
C ARG A 190 -0.19 -41.65 15.02
N ARG A 191 0.56 -42.11 16.03
CA ARG A 191 1.56 -43.20 15.88
C ARG A 191 1.00 -44.51 15.33
N ASP A 192 -0.30 -44.77 15.52
CA ASP A 192 -0.97 -45.97 15.01
C ASP A 192 -1.41 -45.88 13.54
N SER A 193 -1.21 -44.73 12.88
CA SER A 193 -1.66 -44.43 11.51
C SER A 193 -3.17 -44.57 11.26
N LYS A 194 -4.00 -44.63 12.32
CA LYS A 194 -5.47 -44.76 12.22
C LYS A 194 -6.22 -43.42 12.22
N GLY A 195 -5.48 -42.32 12.27
CA GLY A 195 -6.03 -40.97 12.27
C GLY A 195 -4.99 -39.90 12.60
N LEU A 196 -5.49 -38.70 12.81
CA LEU A 196 -4.75 -37.46 12.95
C LEU A 196 -5.17 -36.75 14.25
N VAL A 197 -4.37 -35.79 14.69
CA VAL A 197 -4.83 -34.65 15.48
C VAL A 197 -4.56 -33.40 14.64
N VAL A 198 -5.53 -32.48 14.61
CA VAL A 198 -5.54 -31.32 13.73
C VAL A 198 -5.91 -30.09 14.55
N SER A 199 -5.16 -29.00 14.42
CA SER A 199 -5.57 -27.71 14.96
C SER A 199 -6.52 -27.00 13.99
N MET A 200 -7.46 -26.24 14.56
CA MET A 200 -8.50 -25.55 13.80
C MET A 200 -8.85 -24.23 14.50
N THR A 201 -9.04 -23.15 13.75
CA THR A 201 -9.58 -21.89 14.30
C THR A 201 -11.10 -21.98 14.36
N GLU A 202 -11.67 -21.90 15.56
CA GLU A 202 -13.10 -21.76 15.80
C GLU A 202 -13.37 -20.55 16.69
N LYS A 203 -14.03 -19.53 16.14
CA LYS A 203 -14.53 -18.34 16.87
C LYS A 203 -13.46 -17.69 17.77
N ALA A 204 -12.35 -17.24 17.18
CA ALA A 204 -11.19 -16.68 17.87
C ALA A 204 -10.44 -17.62 18.85
N HIS A 205 -10.76 -18.92 18.92
CA HIS A 205 -9.96 -19.91 19.64
C HIS A 205 -9.32 -20.92 18.68
N ILE A 206 -8.07 -21.32 18.96
CA ILE A 206 -7.47 -22.50 18.36
C ILE A 206 -7.89 -23.71 19.18
N VAL A 207 -8.44 -24.74 18.52
CA VAL A 207 -8.89 -25.99 19.14
C VAL A 207 -8.18 -27.18 18.52
N LEU A 208 -8.02 -28.28 19.27
CA LEU A 208 -7.49 -29.55 18.74
C LEU A 208 -8.60 -30.57 18.56
N GLU A 209 -8.72 -31.13 17.36
CA GLU A 209 -9.64 -32.22 17.00
C GLU A 209 -8.86 -33.49 16.65
N ALA A 210 -9.26 -34.64 17.21
CA ALA A 210 -8.78 -35.95 16.76
C ALA A 210 -9.67 -36.45 15.62
N VAL A 211 -9.09 -36.69 14.44
CA VAL A 211 -9.79 -37.02 13.19
C VAL A 211 -9.47 -38.46 12.76
N SER A 212 -10.47 -39.28 12.43
CA SER A 212 -10.27 -40.62 11.85
C SER A 212 -10.22 -40.58 10.31
N LEU A 213 -9.64 -41.63 9.70
CA LEU A 213 -9.44 -41.74 8.24
C LEU A 213 -10.75 -41.67 7.41
N ASP A 214 -11.90 -41.83 8.04
CA ASP A 214 -13.25 -41.71 7.44
C ASP A 214 -13.99 -40.43 7.85
N GLY A 215 -13.28 -39.44 8.38
CA GLY A 215 -13.77 -38.07 8.59
C GLY A 215 -14.53 -37.80 9.88
N ARG A 216 -14.80 -38.81 10.73
CA ARG A 216 -15.31 -38.53 12.08
C ARG A 216 -14.24 -37.83 12.90
N HIS A 217 -14.61 -36.76 13.61
CA HIS A 217 -13.71 -36.02 14.48
C HIS A 217 -14.32 -35.78 15.87
N GLN A 218 -13.46 -35.51 16.86
CA GLN A 218 -13.86 -35.18 18.23
C GLN A 218 -12.86 -34.22 18.89
N ARG A 219 -13.34 -33.28 19.71
CA ARG A 219 -12.48 -32.32 20.41
C ARG A 219 -11.60 -33.00 21.45
N VAL A 220 -10.33 -32.60 21.47
CA VAL A 220 -9.29 -33.03 22.43
C VAL A 220 -8.86 -31.87 23.32
N SER A 221 -8.82 -30.63 22.79
CA SER A 221 -8.59 -29.43 23.60
C SER A 221 -9.35 -28.21 23.07
N THR A 222 -9.76 -27.33 23.97
CA THR A 222 -10.27 -25.97 23.70
C THR A 222 -9.26 -24.86 24.02
N ALA A 223 -8.09 -25.22 24.55
CA ALA A 223 -6.97 -24.32 24.77
C ALA A 223 -5.75 -24.94 24.07
N ALA A 224 -5.26 -24.29 23.03
CA ALA A 224 -4.27 -24.85 22.12
C ALA A 224 -3.53 -23.75 21.34
N SER A 225 -2.59 -24.19 20.52
CA SER A 225 -1.90 -23.43 19.49
C SER A 225 -1.74 -24.34 18.27
N ASP A 226 -1.42 -23.75 17.12
CA ASP A 226 -0.95 -24.48 15.95
C ASP A 226 0.43 -25.14 16.16
N ASP A 227 1.18 -24.73 17.19
CA ASP A 227 2.39 -25.40 17.66
C ASP A 227 2.06 -26.50 18.70
N PHE A 228 1.96 -27.74 18.22
CA PHE A 228 1.78 -28.92 19.07
C PHE A 228 2.39 -30.20 18.49
N ALA A 229 2.69 -31.16 19.36
CA ALA A 229 3.18 -32.49 19.02
C ALA A 229 2.48 -33.59 19.84
N LEU A 230 2.57 -34.85 19.40
CA LEU A 230 1.98 -36.00 20.12
C LEU A 230 3.07 -36.86 20.80
N THR A 231 2.95 -37.03 22.12
CA THR A 231 3.83 -37.92 22.90
C THR A 231 3.57 -39.41 22.61
N PRO A 232 4.46 -40.33 23.03
CA PRO A 232 4.32 -41.77 22.75
C PRO A 232 3.00 -42.41 23.22
N ASP A 233 2.40 -41.84 24.26
CA ASP A 233 1.12 -42.19 24.87
C ASP A 233 -0.11 -41.60 24.14
N GLY A 234 0.10 -40.78 23.11
CA GLY A 234 -0.97 -40.14 22.33
C GLY A 234 -1.50 -38.83 22.91
N MET A 235 -1.00 -38.35 24.06
CA MET A 235 -1.34 -37.01 24.56
C MET A 235 -0.72 -35.91 23.68
N ALA A 236 -1.40 -34.77 23.59
CA ALA A 236 -0.84 -33.56 23.00
C ALA A 236 0.07 -32.83 23.99
N VAL A 237 1.23 -32.39 23.51
CA VAL A 237 2.08 -31.36 24.11
C VAL A 237 2.01 -30.13 23.21
N ALA A 238 1.68 -28.97 23.76
CA ALA A 238 1.46 -27.74 23.00
C ALA A 238 1.98 -26.52 23.76
N VAL A 239 2.35 -25.45 23.05
CA VAL A 239 2.57 -24.14 23.64
C VAL A 239 1.23 -23.41 23.71
N ILE A 240 0.64 -23.26 24.89
CA ILE A 240 -0.64 -22.56 25.07
C ILE A 240 -0.36 -21.13 25.53
N ALA A 241 -1.04 -20.18 24.91
CA ALA A 241 -1.04 -18.76 25.27
C ALA A 241 -2.47 -18.22 25.19
N GLY A 242 -2.67 -16.98 25.63
CA GLY A 242 -3.91 -16.23 25.47
C GLY A 242 -3.67 -14.74 25.64
N ILE A 243 -4.68 -13.89 25.40
CA ILE A 243 -4.52 -12.43 25.43
C ILE A 243 -4.04 -11.91 26.81
N THR A 244 -4.43 -12.60 27.90
CA THR A 244 -4.00 -12.30 29.28
C THR A 244 -3.05 -13.36 29.86
N HIS A 245 -2.49 -14.25 29.04
CA HIS A 245 -1.67 -15.38 29.49
C HIS A 245 -0.45 -15.57 28.57
N PRO A 246 0.79 -15.34 29.04
CA PRO A 246 1.99 -15.53 28.23
C PRO A 246 2.21 -17.01 27.87
N PRO A 247 2.95 -17.31 26.78
CA PRO A 247 3.08 -18.66 26.23
C PRO A 247 3.85 -19.62 27.16
N GLU A 248 3.25 -20.78 27.46
CA GLU A 248 3.82 -21.84 28.28
C GLU A 248 3.54 -23.23 27.68
N VAL A 249 4.38 -24.21 28.01
CA VAL A 249 4.23 -25.61 27.55
C VAL A 249 3.24 -26.34 28.45
N PHE A 250 2.27 -27.01 27.83
CA PHE A 250 1.30 -27.89 28.50
C PHE A 250 1.34 -29.30 27.91
N LYS A 251 1.03 -30.32 28.72
CA LYS A 251 0.71 -31.68 28.27
C LYS A 251 -0.67 -32.08 28.78
N GLY A 252 -1.60 -32.42 27.87
CA GLY A 252 -2.94 -32.88 28.24
C GLY A 252 -3.72 -31.94 29.17
N GLY A 253 -3.48 -30.63 29.08
CA GLY A 253 -4.06 -29.61 29.96
C GLY A 253 -3.28 -29.30 31.25
N GLN A 254 -2.24 -30.07 31.60
CA GLN A 254 -1.33 -29.75 32.70
C GLN A 254 -0.22 -28.81 32.22
N ARG A 255 -0.05 -27.65 32.88
CA ARG A 255 1.12 -26.75 32.69
C ARG A 255 2.40 -27.49 33.11
N LEU A 256 3.42 -27.48 32.25
CA LEU A 256 4.72 -28.12 32.50
C LEU A 256 5.86 -27.12 32.70
N SER A 257 5.78 -25.94 32.09
CA SER A 257 6.78 -24.88 32.22
C SER A 257 6.25 -23.66 32.96
N HIS A 258 7.17 -22.92 33.59
CA HIS A 258 6.91 -21.71 34.36
C HIS A 258 7.84 -20.56 33.91
N PHE A 259 8.17 -20.52 32.62
CA PHE A 259 9.20 -19.64 32.06
C PHE A 259 8.89 -18.14 32.25
N ASN A 260 7.62 -17.78 32.38
CA ASN A 260 7.16 -16.40 32.47
C ASN A 260 6.79 -15.97 33.90
N ASP A 261 6.75 -16.88 34.89
CA ASP A 261 6.17 -16.56 36.21
C ASP A 261 6.91 -15.43 36.94
N GLU A 262 8.24 -15.37 36.86
CA GLU A 262 9.04 -14.28 37.44
C GLU A 262 8.86 -12.97 36.64
N GLN A 263 8.99 -13.03 35.32
CA GLN A 263 9.01 -11.87 34.43
C GLN A 263 7.68 -11.09 34.40
N TYR A 264 6.56 -11.75 34.71
CA TYR A 264 5.21 -11.16 34.74
C TYR A 264 4.62 -11.06 36.16
N ALA A 265 5.39 -11.39 37.20
CA ALA A 265 4.95 -11.27 38.58
C ALA A 265 4.53 -9.82 38.92
N GLY A 266 3.31 -9.66 39.42
CA GLY A 266 2.77 -8.35 39.82
C GLY A 266 2.24 -7.46 38.68
N LEU A 267 2.21 -7.94 37.43
CA LEU A 267 1.58 -7.21 36.32
C LEU A 267 0.07 -7.48 36.27
N ASP A 268 -0.74 -6.42 36.23
CA ASP A 268 -2.16 -6.52 35.86
C ASP A 268 -2.29 -6.65 34.34
N LEU A 269 -2.52 -7.88 33.86
CA LEU A 269 -2.84 -8.16 32.46
C LEU A 269 -4.33 -7.90 32.13
N GLY A 270 -5.12 -7.51 33.13
CA GLY A 270 -6.55 -7.26 33.01
C GLY A 270 -7.40 -8.53 32.98
N THR A 271 -8.69 -8.35 32.72
CA THR A 271 -9.67 -9.43 32.56
C THR A 271 -10.28 -9.40 31.17
N ILE A 272 -10.25 -10.53 30.47
CA ILE A 272 -10.83 -10.72 29.14
C ILE A 272 -12.23 -11.36 29.21
N GLN A 273 -13.10 -10.99 28.27
CA GLN A 273 -14.46 -11.53 28.13
C GLN A 273 -14.89 -11.54 26.65
N ASP A 274 -15.64 -12.56 26.21
CA ASP A 274 -16.39 -12.56 24.96
C ASP A 274 -17.43 -11.42 24.92
N LEU A 275 -17.66 -10.84 23.74
CA LEU A 275 -18.75 -9.90 23.47
C LEU A 275 -19.39 -10.11 22.09
N TRP A 276 -20.41 -10.98 22.05
CA TRP A 276 -21.17 -11.29 20.83
C TRP A 276 -22.29 -10.27 20.55
N ILE A 277 -22.19 -9.53 19.45
CA ILE A 277 -23.15 -8.46 19.06
C ILE A 277 -23.66 -8.71 17.63
N GLU A 278 -24.97 -8.96 17.50
CA GLU A 278 -25.65 -9.18 16.20
C GLU A 278 -25.06 -10.31 15.31
N GLY A 279 -24.27 -11.23 15.91
CA GLY A 279 -23.57 -12.31 15.21
C GLY A 279 -22.09 -12.03 14.92
N VAL A 280 -21.58 -10.87 15.32
CA VAL A 280 -20.17 -10.45 15.25
C VAL A 280 -19.51 -10.71 16.61
N HIS A 281 -18.29 -11.24 16.62
CA HIS A 281 -17.50 -11.48 17.83
C HIS A 281 -16.65 -10.25 18.21
N SER A 282 -16.27 -10.13 19.48
CA SER A 282 -15.28 -9.17 19.97
C SER A 282 -14.74 -9.59 21.32
N TRP A 283 -13.44 -9.46 21.53
CA TRP A 283 -12.87 -9.44 22.88
C TRP A 283 -13.14 -8.10 23.55
N ILE A 284 -13.42 -8.12 24.86
CA ILE A 284 -13.28 -6.94 25.71
C ILE A 284 -12.30 -7.23 26.86
N VAL A 285 -11.20 -6.49 26.92
CA VAL A 285 -10.19 -6.55 27.98
C VAL A 285 -10.33 -5.33 28.88
N LYS A 286 -10.38 -5.57 30.21
CA LYS A 286 -10.64 -4.54 31.23
C LYS A 286 -9.53 -4.51 32.28
N PRO A 287 -8.95 -3.34 32.62
CA PRO A 287 -8.03 -3.21 33.75
C PRO A 287 -8.70 -3.56 35.07
N ALA A 288 -7.92 -4.02 36.04
CA ALA A 288 -8.40 -4.23 37.40
C ALA A 288 -8.79 -2.90 38.07
N GLY A 289 -9.73 -2.96 39.03
CA GLY A 289 -10.11 -1.84 39.92
C GLY A 289 -10.86 -0.65 39.29
N LEU A 290 -10.80 -0.43 37.97
CA LEU A 290 -11.40 0.74 37.33
C LEU A 290 -12.88 0.54 36.98
N SER A 291 -13.76 1.26 37.68
CA SER A 291 -15.21 1.32 37.40
C SER A 291 -15.57 2.19 36.18
N ARG A 292 -14.64 3.02 35.70
CA ARG A 292 -14.70 3.75 34.42
C ARG A 292 -13.29 3.91 33.86
N ALA A 293 -13.15 3.69 32.57
CA ALA A 293 -11.91 3.89 31.81
C ALA A 293 -12.24 4.30 30.37
N PRO A 294 -11.36 5.03 29.67
CA PRO A 294 -11.49 5.32 28.24
C PRO A 294 -11.49 4.03 27.41
N LEU A 295 -12.34 3.98 26.38
CA LEU A 295 -12.44 2.84 25.45
C LEU A 295 -11.51 3.03 24.25
N VAL A 296 -10.65 2.05 24.00
CA VAL A 296 -9.90 1.87 22.75
C VAL A 296 -10.58 0.78 21.94
N VAL A 297 -10.79 1.02 20.64
CA VAL A 297 -11.25 0.00 19.70
C VAL A 297 -10.09 -0.39 18.79
N LEU A 298 -9.70 -1.65 18.82
CA LEU A 298 -8.67 -2.23 17.97
C LEU A 298 -9.31 -3.02 16.83
N VAL A 299 -8.87 -2.73 15.62
CA VAL A 299 -9.25 -3.41 14.38
C VAL A 299 -8.01 -4.16 13.90
N HIS A 300 -8.12 -5.45 13.60
CA HIS A 300 -6.96 -6.24 13.17
C HIS A 300 -6.46 -5.77 11.79
N GLY A 301 -5.21 -6.13 11.48
CA GLY A 301 -4.66 -5.93 10.13
C GLY A 301 -5.43 -6.78 9.10
N GLY A 302 -5.56 -6.24 7.89
CA GLY A 302 -6.21 -6.93 6.77
C GLY A 302 -7.74 -7.08 6.90
N PRO A 303 -8.44 -7.30 5.77
CA PRO A 303 -9.87 -7.61 5.74
C PRO A 303 -10.24 -8.93 6.42
N GLU A 304 -9.34 -9.92 6.35
CA GLU A 304 -9.65 -11.33 6.60
C GLU A 304 -8.64 -11.96 7.57
N GLY A 305 -8.24 -11.21 8.61
CA GLY A 305 -7.54 -11.73 9.81
C GLY A 305 -8.52 -11.97 10.97
N SER A 306 -8.03 -12.27 12.18
CA SER A 306 -8.86 -12.30 13.40
C SER A 306 -8.05 -11.88 14.63
N TRP A 307 -8.73 -11.38 15.66
CA TRP A 307 -8.23 -11.26 17.01
C TRP A 307 -8.47 -12.59 17.75
N GLU A 308 -7.54 -13.53 17.60
CA GLU A 308 -7.59 -14.79 18.35
C GLU A 308 -7.21 -14.57 19.83
N ASP A 309 -7.64 -15.47 20.73
CA ASP A 309 -7.16 -15.54 22.11
C ASP A 309 -5.73 -16.07 22.14
N GLY A 310 -4.79 -15.20 21.77
CA GLY A 310 -3.37 -15.50 21.66
C GLY A 310 -2.49 -14.36 22.17
N TRP A 311 -1.25 -14.69 22.52
CA TRP A 311 -0.28 -13.71 23.01
C TRP A 311 0.53 -13.11 21.87
N SER A 312 0.70 -11.78 21.88
CA SER A 312 1.56 -11.07 20.93
C SER A 312 2.37 -10.00 21.65
N MET A 313 3.65 -9.84 21.31
CA MET A 313 4.46 -8.70 21.78
C MET A 313 4.17 -7.41 21.00
N ARG A 314 3.66 -7.52 19.76
CA ARG A 314 3.40 -6.39 18.86
C ARG A 314 1.95 -5.89 18.95
N TRP A 315 1.01 -6.82 19.09
CA TRP A 315 -0.43 -6.53 19.09
C TRP A 315 -1.07 -6.87 20.45
N ASN A 316 -0.42 -6.45 21.54
CA ASN A 316 -0.78 -6.85 22.89
C ASN A 316 -1.95 -6.02 23.46
N LEU A 317 -3.13 -6.64 23.60
CA LEU A 317 -4.32 -5.98 24.18
C LEU A 317 -4.13 -5.67 25.68
N ALA A 318 -3.53 -6.58 26.45
CA ALA A 318 -3.27 -6.40 27.88
C ALA A 318 -2.36 -5.17 28.16
N ALA A 319 -1.41 -4.86 27.27
CA ALA A 319 -0.55 -3.68 27.38
C ALA A 319 -1.27 -2.34 27.18
N PHE A 320 -2.46 -2.32 26.58
CA PHE A 320 -3.37 -1.18 26.62
C PHE A 320 -4.22 -1.19 27.89
N ALA A 321 -4.70 -2.36 28.32
CA ALA A 321 -5.46 -2.51 29.57
C ALA A 321 -4.66 -2.02 30.79
N ALA A 322 -3.42 -2.48 30.95
CA ALA A 322 -2.48 -2.06 32.00
C ALA A 322 -2.17 -0.55 32.02
N ARG A 323 -2.50 0.19 30.95
CA ARG A 323 -2.41 1.67 30.89
C ARG A 323 -3.74 2.37 31.22
N GLY A 324 -4.71 1.65 31.76
CA GLY A 324 -6.00 2.18 32.21
C GLY A 324 -7.07 2.32 31.13
N TYR A 325 -6.95 1.62 30.00
CA TYR A 325 -7.94 1.64 28.91
C TYR A 325 -8.82 0.38 28.94
N VAL A 326 -10.13 0.51 28.71
CA VAL A 326 -10.92 -0.64 28.24
C VAL A 326 -10.55 -0.88 26.79
N VAL A 327 -10.26 -2.12 26.42
CA VAL A 327 -9.91 -2.49 25.05
C VAL A 327 -11.03 -3.33 24.46
N LEU A 328 -11.56 -2.94 23.31
CA LEU A 328 -12.45 -3.74 22.49
C LEU A 328 -11.70 -4.13 21.22
N ALA A 329 -11.61 -5.43 20.93
CA ALA A 329 -11.01 -5.94 19.70
C ALA A 329 -12.07 -6.74 18.95
N THR A 330 -12.47 -6.30 17.75
CA THR A 330 -13.65 -6.83 17.04
C THR A 330 -13.27 -7.63 15.80
N ASP A 331 -13.78 -8.86 15.70
CA ASP A 331 -13.73 -9.71 14.51
C ASP A 331 -14.90 -9.37 13.59
N PHE A 332 -14.67 -8.42 12.69
CA PHE A 332 -15.70 -7.92 11.79
C PHE A 332 -15.98 -8.89 10.63
N HIS A 333 -17.11 -8.71 9.96
CA HIS A 333 -17.43 -9.44 8.71
C HIS A 333 -16.23 -9.45 7.76
N GLY A 334 -15.63 -10.64 7.56
CA GLY A 334 -14.31 -10.83 6.96
C GLY A 334 -13.42 -11.81 7.74
N SER A 335 -13.51 -11.83 9.07
CA SER A 335 -12.57 -12.59 9.92
C SER A 335 -12.63 -14.12 9.80
N ILE A 336 -11.47 -14.75 10.01
CA ILE A 336 -11.31 -16.22 10.03
C ILE A 336 -11.95 -16.88 11.26
N GLY A 337 -12.19 -18.20 11.22
CA GLY A 337 -12.79 -18.94 12.34
C GLY A 337 -14.31 -18.75 12.53
N TYR A 338 -14.98 -17.92 11.72
CA TYR A 338 -16.44 -17.71 11.72
C TYR A 338 -17.17 -18.34 10.52
N GLY A 339 -16.47 -19.19 9.78
CA GLY A 339 -16.97 -19.92 8.62
C GLY A 339 -16.88 -19.15 7.29
N GLN A 340 -16.76 -19.89 6.18
CA GLN A 340 -16.47 -19.31 4.87
C GLN A 340 -17.42 -18.18 4.42
N LYS A 341 -18.70 -18.28 4.80
CA LYS A 341 -19.74 -17.29 4.45
C LYS A 341 -19.58 -15.96 5.22
N PHE A 342 -18.85 -15.98 6.34
CA PHE A 342 -18.46 -14.78 7.09
C PHE A 342 -17.22 -14.15 6.48
N LYS A 343 -16.18 -14.94 6.14
CA LYS A 343 -15.00 -14.49 5.39
C LYS A 343 -15.40 -13.78 4.08
N GLU A 344 -16.19 -14.44 3.24
CA GLU A 344 -16.67 -13.89 1.96
C GLU A 344 -17.57 -12.66 2.09
N SER A 345 -18.06 -12.31 3.28
CA SER A 345 -19.04 -11.24 3.44
C SER A 345 -18.45 -9.82 3.34
N ILE A 346 -17.12 -9.67 3.42
CA ILE A 346 -16.42 -8.40 3.14
C ILE A 346 -16.10 -8.19 1.65
N VAL A 347 -16.05 -9.27 0.86
CA VAL A 347 -15.48 -9.26 -0.49
C VAL A 347 -16.28 -8.32 -1.42
N GLY A 348 -15.70 -7.16 -1.70
CA GLY A 348 -16.32 -6.12 -2.52
C GLY A 348 -17.27 -5.17 -1.77
N ASP A 349 -17.33 -5.23 -0.43
CA ASP A 349 -18.14 -4.35 0.41
C ASP A 349 -17.32 -3.71 1.57
N TRP A 350 -16.10 -3.27 1.25
CA TRP A 350 -15.07 -2.56 2.05
C TRP A 350 -15.50 -1.22 2.70
N GLY A 351 -16.78 -1.07 3.01
CA GLY A 351 -17.40 0.14 3.57
C GLY A 351 -18.91 0.00 3.88
N GLY A 352 -19.53 -1.16 3.68
CA GLY A 352 -20.94 -1.42 4.03
C GLY A 352 -21.96 -0.67 3.15
N VAL A 353 -21.75 -0.68 1.84
CA VAL A 353 -22.51 0.05 0.82
C VAL A 353 -23.36 -0.87 -0.08
N ARG A 354 -23.05 -2.18 -0.20
CA ARG A 354 -23.54 -2.99 -1.34
C ARG A 354 -24.61 -4.07 -1.08
N ARG A 355 -25.23 -4.15 0.11
CA ARG A 355 -26.44 -4.96 0.32
C ARG A 355 -27.58 -4.20 1.03
N PRO A 356 -28.78 -4.07 0.42
CA PRO A 356 -29.95 -3.48 1.08
C PRO A 356 -30.61 -4.46 2.07
N ARG A 357 -29.92 -4.78 3.17
CA ARG A 357 -30.52 -5.37 4.38
C ARG A 357 -30.79 -4.24 5.39
N PRO A 358 -32.02 -4.01 5.90
CA PRO A 358 -32.38 -2.71 6.49
C PRO A 358 -31.77 -2.33 7.86
N HIS A 359 -30.84 -3.12 8.43
CA HIS A 359 -30.55 -3.13 9.87
C HIS A 359 -29.08 -2.92 10.27
N LEU A 360 -28.15 -2.87 9.30
CA LEU A 360 -26.73 -2.65 9.55
C LEU A 360 -26.27 -1.35 8.85
N ARG A 361 -25.87 -0.37 9.67
CA ARG A 361 -24.95 0.71 9.31
C ARG A 361 -23.82 0.66 10.33
N GLY A 362 -22.56 0.92 9.98
CA GLY A 362 -21.46 0.88 10.97
C GLY A 362 -21.73 1.73 12.23
N ARG A 363 -22.38 2.89 12.05
CA ARG A 363 -22.85 3.77 13.14
C ARG A 363 -23.93 3.18 14.06
N SER A 364 -24.71 2.17 13.63
CA SER A 364 -25.68 1.49 14.51
C SER A 364 -25.07 0.34 15.29
N VAL A 365 -24.01 -0.31 14.77
CA VAL A 365 -23.25 -1.32 15.53
C VAL A 365 -22.48 -0.65 16.66
N LEU A 366 -21.65 0.37 16.36
CA LEU A 366 -20.92 1.15 17.37
C LEU A 366 -21.85 1.73 18.44
N ARG A 367 -23.04 2.20 18.06
CA ARG A 367 -24.03 2.67 19.01
C ARG A 367 -24.60 1.54 19.88
N ARG A 368 -25.04 0.42 19.30
CA ARG A 368 -25.54 -0.73 20.07
C ARG A 368 -24.48 -1.34 20.99
N LEU A 369 -23.20 -1.19 20.63
CA LEU A 369 -22.06 -1.59 21.43
C LEU A 369 -21.86 -0.64 22.62
N HIS A 370 -21.88 0.67 22.40
CA HIS A 370 -21.93 1.67 23.47
C HIS A 370 -23.15 1.44 24.40
N ASP A 371 -24.35 1.28 23.84
CA ASP A 371 -25.60 1.06 24.58
C ASP A 371 -25.62 -0.29 25.36
N ARG A 372 -24.68 -1.22 25.08
CA ARG A 372 -24.43 -2.43 25.89
C ARG A 372 -23.34 -2.24 26.95
N LEU A 373 -22.32 -1.42 26.69
CA LEU A 373 -21.25 -1.13 27.64
C LEU A 373 -21.67 -0.10 28.69
N ASP A 374 -22.61 0.78 28.37
CA ASP A 374 -23.20 1.76 29.27
C ASP A 374 -24.69 1.45 29.54
N LEU A 375 -24.95 0.57 30.51
CA LEU A 375 -26.29 0.14 30.91
C LEU A 375 -27.14 1.22 31.62
N ARG A 376 -26.66 2.47 31.72
CA ARG A 376 -27.41 3.57 32.36
C ARG A 376 -28.59 4.02 31.47
N PRO A 377 -29.73 4.44 32.04
CA PRO A 377 -30.83 4.99 31.25
C PRO A 377 -30.39 6.22 30.46
N HIS A 378 -30.25 6.08 29.13
CA HIS A 378 -29.82 7.18 28.27
C HIS A 378 -30.86 8.31 28.31
N ARG A 379 -30.55 9.43 28.98
CA ARG A 379 -31.24 10.69 28.70
C ARG A 379 -31.03 11.01 27.22
N PRO A 380 -32.09 11.23 26.42
CA PRO A 380 -31.92 11.59 25.02
C PRO A 380 -31.11 12.89 24.91
N LEU A 381 -29.98 12.85 24.19
CA LEU A 381 -29.31 14.06 23.72
C LEU A 381 -30.35 14.93 23.00
N PRO A 382 -30.53 16.21 23.40
CA PRO A 382 -31.57 17.08 22.86
C PRO A 382 -31.20 17.57 21.45
N LEU A 383 -31.22 16.66 20.49
CA LEU A 383 -31.14 16.99 19.07
C LEU A 383 -32.33 17.92 18.71
N PRO A 384 -32.08 19.10 18.09
CA PRO A 384 -33.14 19.99 17.67
C PRO A 384 -34.21 19.27 16.83
N ARG A 385 -35.48 19.50 17.16
CA ARG A 385 -36.64 18.80 16.58
C ARG A 385 -36.92 19.22 15.13
N LEU A 386 -36.04 18.83 14.20
CA LEU A 386 -36.35 18.92 12.76
C LEU A 386 -37.50 17.95 12.43
N PRO A 387 -38.60 18.41 11.79
CA PRO A 387 -39.80 17.61 11.61
C PRO A 387 -39.58 16.46 10.62
N ARG A 388 -40.01 15.25 11.00
CA ARG A 388 -39.94 14.02 10.18
C ARG A 388 -40.81 14.12 8.93
N ARG A 389 -40.28 14.65 7.82
CA ARG A 389 -40.95 14.58 6.50
C ARG A 389 -41.05 13.13 6.03
N ARG A 390 -42.25 12.54 6.13
CA ARG A 390 -42.59 11.26 5.47
C ARG A 390 -42.52 11.46 3.95
N VAL A 391 -41.65 10.72 3.27
CA VAL A 391 -41.61 10.71 1.80
C VAL A 391 -42.71 9.81 1.26
N ARG A 392 -43.77 10.39 0.68
CA ARG A 392 -44.65 9.71 -0.29
C ARG A 392 -44.19 10.07 -1.70
N ARG A 393 -44.13 9.09 -2.61
CA ARG A 393 -43.88 9.31 -4.05
C ARG A 393 -45.18 9.73 -4.77
N ARG A 394 -45.13 10.78 -5.59
CA ARG A 394 -45.89 10.88 -6.86
C ARG A 394 -45.32 11.98 -7.78
N GLN A 395 -45.80 12.00 -9.03
CA GLN A 395 -45.18 12.63 -10.21
C GLN A 395 -45.51 14.13 -10.42
N HIS A 396 -44.88 14.69 -11.46
CA HIS A 396 -45.26 15.88 -12.26
C HIS A 396 -44.79 17.31 -11.84
N VAL A 397 -43.63 17.70 -12.39
CA VAL A 397 -43.46 18.69 -13.50
C VAL A 397 -43.91 20.16 -13.33
N ARG A 398 -42.99 21.07 -13.76
CA ARG A 398 -43.11 22.50 -14.23
C ARG A 398 -42.95 23.70 -13.25
N GLN A 399 -41.85 24.43 -13.52
CA GLN A 399 -41.72 25.89 -13.77
C GLN A 399 -42.00 27.00 -12.70
N HIS A 400 -40.94 27.80 -12.50
CA HIS A 400 -40.88 29.29 -12.48
C HIS A 400 -41.13 30.17 -11.22
N ARG A 401 -40.15 31.09 -11.03
CA ARG A 401 -40.24 32.53 -10.62
C ARG A 401 -40.65 32.91 -9.17
N GLY A 402 -39.63 33.19 -8.34
CA GLY A 402 -39.17 34.57 -8.02
C GLY A 402 -39.83 35.39 -6.87
N ALA A 403 -39.05 36.36 -6.34
CA ALA A 403 -39.44 37.51 -5.49
C ALA A 403 -40.01 37.23 -4.07
N LEU A 404 -39.98 38.15 -3.08
CA LEU A 404 -38.94 39.12 -2.65
C LEU A 404 -39.13 39.46 -1.13
N VAL A 405 -38.33 40.37 -0.57
CA VAL A 405 -38.16 40.68 0.87
C VAL A 405 -39.11 41.77 1.42
N SER A 406 -39.49 41.73 2.72
CA SER A 406 -39.90 42.93 3.49
C SER A 406 -39.62 42.85 5.02
N ARG A 407 -39.31 44.00 5.64
CA ARG A 407 -38.73 44.24 7.00
C ARG A 407 -39.75 44.39 8.16
N VAL A 408 -39.28 44.25 9.41
CA VAL A 408 -39.57 45.10 10.62
C VAL A 408 -38.34 45.03 11.59
N GLY A 409 -37.92 46.02 12.40
CA GLY A 409 -38.23 47.46 12.34
C GLY A 409 -38.22 48.33 13.64
N ILE A 410 -37.35 48.15 14.65
CA ILE A 410 -37.29 49.05 15.86
C ILE A 410 -35.83 49.49 16.21
N PRO A 411 -35.54 50.74 16.68
CA PRO A 411 -34.16 51.26 16.78
C PRO A 411 -33.68 51.93 18.10
N ARG A 412 -32.39 51.69 18.46
CA ARG A 412 -31.41 52.58 19.20
C ARG A 412 -31.78 53.05 20.65
N PRO A 413 -30.86 53.53 21.52
CA PRO A 413 -29.73 54.49 21.34
C PRO A 413 -28.35 53.84 21.05
N ALA A 414 -27.27 54.64 21.01
CA ALA A 414 -25.91 54.18 20.70
C ALA A 414 -24.77 55.03 21.34
N MET A 415 -23.79 54.33 21.95
CA MET A 415 -22.37 54.67 22.18
C MET A 415 -21.67 53.33 22.50
N ALA A 416 -20.45 52.98 22.07
CA ALA A 416 -19.54 53.53 21.06
C ALA A 416 -18.77 52.36 20.39
N GLU A 417 -18.01 52.62 19.32
CA GLU A 417 -17.26 51.63 18.50
C GLU A 417 -15.74 51.69 18.78
N PRO A 418 -14.89 50.76 18.24
CA PRO A 418 -15.17 49.42 17.69
C PRO A 418 -14.22 48.31 18.22
N GLY A 419 -14.45 47.04 17.85
CA GLY A 419 -13.54 45.93 18.15
C GLY A 419 -13.91 44.60 17.47
N ALA A 420 -13.82 44.55 16.13
CA ALA A 420 -14.30 43.41 15.35
C ALA A 420 -13.22 42.32 15.12
N VAL A 421 -13.47 41.11 15.65
CA VAL A 421 -12.77 39.88 15.25
C VAL A 421 -13.57 39.22 14.11
N PRO A 422 -12.94 38.79 12.99
CA PRO A 422 -13.66 38.12 11.90
C PRO A 422 -14.30 36.79 12.33
N GLU A 423 -15.61 36.66 12.11
CA GLU A 423 -16.39 35.45 12.40
C GLU A 423 -16.09 34.33 11.37
N VAL A 424 -15.70 33.14 11.83
CA VAL A 424 -15.35 32.01 10.94
C VAL A 424 -16.61 31.28 10.46
N LEU A 425 -17.18 31.78 9.35
CA LEU A 425 -18.30 31.17 8.64
C LEU A 425 -17.94 29.79 8.07
N THR A 426 -18.32 28.72 8.78
CA THR A 426 -18.15 27.31 8.36
C THR A 426 -19.19 26.89 7.31
N LEU A 427 -19.01 27.42 6.10
CA LEU A 427 -19.91 27.28 4.96
C LEU A 427 -20.10 25.81 4.52
N HIS A 428 -21.22 25.21 4.95
CA HIS A 428 -21.56 23.81 4.66
C HIS A 428 -21.96 23.60 3.19
N LEU A 429 -21.04 23.13 2.36
CA LEU A 429 -21.33 22.69 0.99
C LEU A 429 -21.50 21.18 0.89
N ARG A 430 -22.74 20.74 0.68
CA ARG A 430 -23.06 19.42 0.10
C ARG A 430 -23.66 19.59 -1.30
N PRO A 431 -22.93 19.19 -2.35
CA PRO A 431 -23.51 18.65 -3.57
C PRO A 431 -23.72 17.14 -3.42
N GLU A 432 -24.67 16.58 -4.16
CA GLU A 432 -25.03 15.16 -4.12
C GLU A 432 -24.15 14.34 -5.09
N LEU A 433 -23.69 13.17 -4.67
CA LEU A 433 -23.06 12.22 -5.60
C LEU A 433 -24.16 11.55 -6.44
N GLN A 434 -24.14 11.77 -7.77
CA GLN A 434 -24.97 11.00 -8.69
C GLN A 434 -24.29 9.69 -9.08
N ASP A 435 -25.10 8.65 -9.27
CA ASP A 435 -24.69 7.26 -9.51
C ASP A 435 -24.58 6.96 -11.03
N PRO A 436 -23.41 6.56 -11.56
CA PRO A 436 -23.20 6.31 -12.99
C PRO A 436 -22.85 4.85 -13.34
N ASP A 437 -23.58 3.82 -12.86
CA ASP A 437 -23.45 2.46 -13.42
C ASP A 437 -24.33 2.29 -14.68
N ALA A 438 -23.68 2.12 -15.84
CA ALA A 438 -24.33 2.04 -17.16
C ALA A 438 -23.76 0.90 -18.04
N ARG A 439 -23.63 -0.31 -17.49
CA ARG A 439 -23.29 -1.50 -18.30
C ARG A 439 -24.46 -1.97 -19.19
N ARG A 440 -24.25 -2.00 -20.51
CA ARG A 440 -24.94 -2.93 -21.43
C ARG A 440 -23.97 -3.53 -22.46
N PRO A 441 -24.09 -4.83 -22.79
CA PRO A 441 -23.21 -5.49 -23.76
C PRO A 441 -23.72 -5.37 -25.20
N GLY A 442 -22.81 -5.33 -26.17
CA GLY A 442 -23.11 -5.42 -27.60
C GLY A 442 -22.03 -6.20 -28.36
N ARG A 443 -22.42 -7.21 -29.15
CA ARG A 443 -21.51 -7.97 -30.02
C ARG A 443 -21.48 -7.36 -31.42
N ALA A 444 -20.31 -6.95 -31.92
CA ALA A 444 -20.13 -6.52 -33.31
C ALA A 444 -18.85 -7.12 -33.95
N ARG A 445 -19.11 -8.09 -34.84
CA ARG A 445 -18.28 -8.79 -35.83
C ARG A 445 -16.89 -8.20 -36.20
N LEU A 446 -15.88 -9.09 -36.22
CA LEU A 446 -14.61 -8.93 -36.93
C LEU A 446 -14.78 -8.90 -38.46
N PRO A 447 -14.00 -8.08 -39.19
CA PRO A 447 -13.49 -8.38 -40.52
C PRO A 447 -12.11 -9.09 -40.46
N ARG A 448 -11.75 -9.86 -41.49
CA ARG A 448 -10.45 -10.56 -41.62
C ARG A 448 -9.43 -9.74 -42.44
N PRO A 449 -8.10 -10.01 -42.31
CA PRO A 449 -7.05 -9.14 -42.82
C PRO A 449 -6.78 -9.28 -44.33
N ARG A 450 -6.04 -8.31 -44.90
CA ARG A 450 -5.40 -8.42 -46.22
C ARG A 450 -3.88 -8.64 -46.10
N ARG A 451 -3.35 -9.39 -47.07
CA ARG A 451 -1.93 -9.74 -47.31
C ARG A 451 -1.18 -8.61 -48.06
N ALA A 452 0.14 -8.61 -48.26
CA ALA A 452 1.30 -9.10 -47.46
C ALA A 452 2.62 -8.77 -48.19
N GLY A 453 3.64 -8.25 -47.47
CA GLY A 453 5.06 -8.21 -47.89
C GLY A 453 5.43 -7.32 -49.09
N PRO A 454 6.71 -7.35 -49.56
CA PRO A 454 7.85 -8.11 -49.03
C PRO A 454 9.07 -7.27 -48.59
N ARG A 455 9.98 -7.98 -47.91
CA ARG A 455 11.36 -7.64 -47.50
C ARG A 455 12.24 -7.11 -48.65
N HIS A 456 13.32 -6.39 -48.33
CA HIS A 456 14.68 -6.62 -48.90
C HIS A 456 15.78 -6.14 -47.91
N VAL A 457 17.05 -6.50 -48.16
CA VAL A 457 18.18 -6.42 -47.21
C VAL A 457 19.51 -6.17 -47.95
N GLN A 458 20.37 -5.27 -47.44
CA GLN A 458 21.86 -5.29 -47.40
C GLN A 458 22.37 -4.00 -46.70
N ARG A 459 23.39 -3.99 -45.83
CA ARG A 459 24.87 -4.06 -46.02
C ARG A 459 25.45 -2.94 -46.93
N ALA A 460 26.62 -2.35 -46.68
CA ALA A 460 27.45 -2.21 -45.47
C ALA A 460 28.63 -1.22 -45.72
N ALA A 461 29.18 -0.63 -44.63
CA ALA A 461 30.54 -0.08 -44.46
C ALA A 461 31.09 1.05 -45.37
N ALA A 462 31.60 2.12 -44.72
CA ALA A 462 32.96 2.68 -44.95
C ALA A 462 33.33 3.64 -43.79
N SER A 463 34.62 3.80 -43.45
CA SER A 463 35.06 4.66 -42.33
C SER A 463 36.44 5.31 -42.55
N ARG A 464 36.49 6.65 -42.48
CA ARG A 464 37.68 7.54 -42.43
C ARG A 464 37.24 8.88 -41.79
N HIS A 465 37.97 9.58 -40.92
CA HIS A 465 39.19 9.31 -40.13
C HIS A 465 39.04 9.93 -38.72
N ARG A 466 40.02 9.74 -37.81
CA ARG A 466 39.98 10.19 -36.39
C ARG A 466 40.76 11.47 -36.13
N ILE A 467 40.33 12.25 -35.13
CA ILE A 467 41.18 13.01 -34.19
C ILE A 467 40.59 12.84 -32.77
N ALA A 468 41.43 12.85 -31.74
CA ALA A 468 41.15 12.81 -30.29
C ALA A 468 42.28 13.60 -29.56
N PRO A 469 42.18 14.10 -28.31
CA PRO A 469 41.46 13.59 -27.12
C PRO A 469 40.39 14.60 -26.59
N ALA A 470 39.78 14.56 -25.40
CA ALA A 470 40.03 13.79 -24.16
C ALA A 470 38.73 13.32 -23.45
N LEU A 471 38.88 12.68 -22.28
CA LEU A 471 37.88 11.81 -21.65
C LEU A 471 36.78 12.54 -20.87
N VAL A 472 35.52 12.25 -21.23
CA VAL A 472 34.33 12.42 -20.37
C VAL A 472 33.44 11.17 -20.56
N PRO A 473 33.07 10.44 -19.49
CA PRO A 473 32.21 9.25 -19.61
C PRO A 473 30.74 9.63 -19.82
N ARG A 474 30.37 10.00 -21.06
CA ARG A 474 28.97 10.04 -21.47
C ARG A 474 28.43 8.61 -21.55
N ARG A 475 27.25 8.34 -20.97
CA ARG A 475 26.55 7.06 -21.11
C ARG A 475 26.13 6.85 -22.56
N GLY A 476 26.80 5.94 -23.26
CA GLY A 476 26.37 5.43 -24.57
C GLY A 476 25.47 4.18 -24.42
N PRO A 477 24.69 3.83 -25.45
CA PRO A 477 23.90 2.59 -25.47
C PRO A 477 24.79 1.34 -25.50
N LEU A 478 24.22 0.20 -25.10
CA LEU A 478 24.91 -1.09 -25.04
C LEU A 478 25.51 -1.50 -26.40
N GLY A 479 26.74 -2.00 -26.37
CA GLY A 479 27.52 -2.33 -27.56
C GLY A 479 27.09 -3.63 -28.28
N PRO A 480 27.71 -3.94 -29.45
CA PRO A 480 27.30 -5.04 -30.33
C PRO A 480 27.52 -6.47 -29.79
N GLN A 481 27.91 -6.64 -28.52
CA GLN A 481 28.03 -7.95 -27.87
C GLN A 481 26.67 -8.61 -27.57
N ALA A 482 25.57 -7.84 -27.59
CA ALA A 482 24.21 -8.39 -27.57
C ALA A 482 23.86 -9.25 -28.80
N ALA A 483 24.70 -9.27 -29.84
CA ALA A 483 24.49 -10.04 -31.08
C ALA A 483 25.10 -11.46 -31.07
N GLN A 484 25.63 -11.96 -29.94
CA GLN A 484 26.33 -13.25 -29.85
C GLN A 484 25.78 -14.23 -28.79
N GLN A 485 24.48 -14.18 -28.49
CA GLN A 485 23.79 -15.29 -27.82
C GLN A 485 22.83 -16.00 -28.78
N PRO A 486 22.86 -17.35 -28.89
CA PRO A 486 21.97 -18.09 -29.77
C PRO A 486 20.55 -18.12 -29.22
N ALA A 487 19.55 -17.91 -30.08
CA ALA A 487 18.15 -17.95 -29.68
C ALA A 487 17.71 -19.38 -29.33
N LEU A 488 17.57 -19.68 -28.04
CA LEU A 488 17.05 -20.94 -27.52
C LEU A 488 15.52 -21.04 -27.69
N VAL A 489 15.08 -21.19 -28.94
CA VAL A 489 13.71 -21.60 -29.29
C VAL A 489 13.80 -22.79 -30.25
N PRO A 490 13.51 -24.03 -29.81
CA PRO A 490 13.57 -25.20 -30.68
C PRO A 490 12.53 -25.11 -31.80
N HIS A 491 12.95 -25.44 -33.03
CA HIS A 491 12.12 -25.36 -34.22
C HIS A 491 10.85 -26.22 -34.11
N ARG A 492 9.67 -25.60 -34.21
CA ARG A 492 8.43 -26.32 -34.57
C ARG A 492 8.50 -26.71 -36.05
N PRO A 493 8.38 -28.01 -36.41
CA PRO A 493 8.36 -28.42 -37.81
C PRO A 493 7.05 -27.98 -38.51
N ARG A 494 7.14 -27.69 -39.80
CA ARG A 494 5.97 -27.45 -40.66
C ARG A 494 5.38 -28.78 -41.12
N LEU A 495 4.05 -28.89 -41.13
CA LEU A 495 3.34 -29.94 -41.88
C LEU A 495 1.97 -29.43 -42.38
N ASP A 496 1.98 -28.80 -43.55
CA ASP A 496 0.79 -28.72 -44.40
C ASP A 496 0.65 -30.05 -45.16
N ARG A 497 -0.36 -30.86 -44.85
CA ARG A 497 -0.84 -31.95 -45.72
C ARG A 497 -2.23 -32.44 -45.30
N PHE A 498 -3.25 -32.10 -46.09
CA PHE A 498 -4.47 -32.91 -46.17
C PHE A 498 -4.19 -34.19 -46.96
N PRO A 499 -4.89 -35.29 -46.64
CA PRO A 499 -5.82 -35.84 -47.63
C PRO A 499 -7.27 -35.99 -47.09
N ARG A 500 -8.18 -36.46 -47.97
CA ARG A 500 -9.63 -36.60 -47.75
C ARG A 500 -10.05 -38.05 -47.40
N LYS A 501 -11.36 -38.23 -47.12
CA LYS A 501 -12.13 -39.48 -46.85
C LYS A 501 -12.06 -39.91 -45.37
N ILE A 502 -13.11 -40.45 -44.71
CA ILE A 502 -14.52 -40.82 -45.06
C ILE A 502 -15.41 -40.19 -43.95
N THR A 503 -16.47 -39.41 -44.22
CA THR A 503 -17.91 -39.76 -44.42
C THR A 503 -18.57 -40.57 -43.28
N GLU A 504 -19.86 -40.30 -42.99
CA GLU A 504 -20.78 -41.10 -42.12
C GLU A 504 -20.47 -41.13 -40.60
N ILE A 505 -21.41 -41.17 -39.63
CA ILE A 505 -22.87 -41.45 -39.58
C ILE A 505 -23.67 -40.43 -38.72
N ALA A 506 -24.94 -40.25 -39.09
CA ALA A 506 -26.16 -39.72 -38.40
C ALA A 506 -26.14 -38.96 -37.02
N GLN A 507 -26.85 -37.83 -37.00
CA GLN A 507 -27.83 -37.47 -35.94
C GLN A 507 -29.14 -38.25 -36.19
N PRO A 508 -29.95 -38.64 -35.17
CA PRO A 508 -30.87 -37.74 -34.45
C PRO A 508 -31.00 -38.09 -32.93
N MET A 509 -31.88 -37.57 -32.06
CA MET A 509 -33.23 -36.98 -32.21
C MET A 509 -33.54 -35.84 -31.21
N LEU A 510 -34.74 -35.26 -31.35
CA LEU A 510 -35.25 -34.11 -30.60
C LEU A 510 -36.59 -34.46 -29.93
N ARG A 511 -36.94 -33.74 -28.85
CA ARG A 511 -38.26 -33.72 -28.14
C ARG A 511 -38.55 -34.85 -27.13
N SER A 512 -38.84 -34.42 -25.90
CA SER A 512 -40.06 -34.82 -25.19
C SER A 512 -40.58 -33.65 -24.35
N ARG A 513 -41.89 -33.61 -24.06
CA ARG A 513 -42.56 -32.59 -23.23
C ARG A 513 -43.35 -33.26 -22.10
N ALA A 514 -42.65 -33.66 -21.05
CA ALA A 514 -43.23 -33.92 -19.73
C ALA A 514 -42.25 -33.36 -18.66
N MET A 515 -42.68 -32.85 -17.51
CA MET A 515 -44.03 -32.79 -16.95
C MET A 515 -44.26 -31.40 -16.32
N LYS A 516 -45.35 -30.70 -16.68
CA LYS A 516 -45.65 -29.35 -16.19
C LYS A 516 -47.07 -29.26 -15.60
N LYS A 517 -47.23 -29.92 -14.46
CA LYS A 517 -48.34 -29.95 -13.47
C LYS A 517 -47.77 -30.73 -12.27
N LEU A 518 -48.08 -30.47 -10.99
CA LEU A 518 -49.09 -29.59 -10.39
C LEU A 518 -48.49 -28.89 -9.13
N LEU A 519 -49.23 -27.94 -8.56
CA LEU A 519 -48.91 -27.22 -7.30
C LEU A 519 -50.24 -26.88 -6.59
N VAL A 520 -50.22 -26.52 -5.30
CA VAL A 520 -51.32 -25.97 -4.45
C VAL A 520 -52.07 -26.96 -3.50
N SER A 521 -51.67 -26.89 -2.21
CA SER A 521 -52.45 -26.80 -0.95
C SER A 521 -53.49 -27.83 -0.46
N VAL A 522 -53.31 -28.24 0.80
CA VAL A 522 -54.33 -28.34 1.89
C VAL A 522 -53.69 -27.79 3.19
N VAL A 523 -54.49 -27.29 4.17
CA VAL A 523 -54.05 -26.64 5.43
C VAL A 523 -54.97 -27.06 6.60
N LEU A 524 -54.50 -26.86 7.86
CA LEU A 524 -55.15 -27.11 9.18
C LEU A 524 -55.10 -28.57 9.70
N ALA A 525 -55.06 -28.85 11.02
CA ALA A 525 -54.59 -28.10 12.21
C ALA A 525 -54.57 -29.00 13.48
N ALA A 526 -53.82 -28.58 14.52
CA ALA A 526 -53.94 -28.97 15.96
C ALA A 526 -53.62 -30.43 16.37
N ALA A 527 -53.22 -30.76 17.63
CA ALA A 527 -52.59 -30.00 18.73
C ALA A 527 -52.11 -30.95 19.87
N CYS A 528 -51.41 -30.38 20.88
CA CYS A 528 -51.02 -30.97 22.19
C CYS A 528 -49.91 -32.03 22.17
N GLN A 529 -49.09 -32.29 23.21
CA GLN A 529 -48.66 -31.64 24.48
C GLN A 529 -47.40 -32.46 24.96
N SER A 530 -46.57 -32.17 25.97
CA SER A 530 -46.51 -31.21 27.10
C SER A 530 -45.04 -30.82 27.41
N ALA A 531 -44.80 -30.05 28.48
CA ALA A 531 -43.47 -29.52 28.87
C ALA A 531 -43.03 -30.01 30.31
N PRO A 532 -42.11 -29.37 31.11
CA PRO A 532 -41.07 -30.14 31.84
C PRO A 532 -40.99 -29.91 33.37
N PRO A 533 -40.05 -30.58 34.08
CA PRO A 533 -39.44 -30.15 35.35
C PRO A 533 -38.02 -29.56 35.12
N THR A 534 -37.44 -28.55 35.80
CA THR A 534 -37.48 -27.96 37.18
C THR A 534 -36.45 -28.50 38.19
N ARG A 535 -35.86 -27.56 38.96
CA ARG A 535 -34.79 -27.73 39.99
C ARG A 535 -35.17 -28.64 41.18
N PRO A 536 -34.15 -29.06 41.95
CA PRO A 536 -34.17 -29.07 43.42
C PRO A 536 -33.15 -28.09 44.07
N THR A 537 -33.28 -27.81 45.38
CA THR A 537 -32.36 -26.98 46.20
C THR A 537 -32.43 -27.32 47.70
N ALA A 538 -31.27 -27.55 48.35
CA ALA A 538 -31.05 -27.66 49.83
C ALA A 538 -31.81 -28.81 50.57
N SER A 539 -31.41 -29.29 51.76
CA SER A 539 -30.25 -29.09 52.68
C SER A 539 -29.72 -30.49 53.17
N GLU A 540 -29.02 -30.79 54.29
CA GLU A 540 -28.49 -30.11 55.50
C GLU A 540 -27.37 -30.96 56.17
N GLY A 541 -26.89 -30.60 57.40
CA GLY A 541 -25.95 -31.41 58.23
C GLY A 541 -24.49 -30.92 58.19
N THR A 542 -24.04 -29.91 58.95
CA THR A 542 -23.77 -29.84 60.42
C THR A 542 -22.67 -30.84 60.84
N THR A 543 -21.51 -30.50 61.45
CA THR A 543 -21.20 -29.56 62.57
C THR A 543 -19.76 -28.94 62.55
N ALA A 544 -19.58 -27.73 63.13
CA ALA A 544 -18.50 -27.21 64.03
C ALA A 544 -16.98 -27.55 63.85
N ALA A 545 -15.99 -26.73 64.23
CA ALA A 545 -15.87 -25.30 64.62
C ALA A 545 -14.37 -24.84 64.68
N THR A 546 -14.13 -23.52 64.82
CA THR A 546 -12.84 -22.77 64.95
C THR A 546 -12.36 -22.64 66.42
N PRO A 547 -11.30 -21.87 66.81
CA PRO A 547 -10.02 -21.37 66.19
C PRO A 547 -8.80 -21.78 67.12
N PRO A 548 -7.66 -21.05 67.38
CA PRO A 548 -7.07 -19.81 66.84
C PRO A 548 -5.53 -19.77 66.56
N SER A 549 -5.06 -18.60 66.13
CA SER A 549 -3.64 -18.15 66.03
C SER A 549 -3.03 -17.81 67.42
N PRO A 550 -1.69 -17.64 67.55
CA PRO A 550 -1.19 -16.25 67.64
C PRO A 550 0.23 -15.95 67.07
N ALA A 551 0.40 -14.69 66.61
CA ALA A 551 1.52 -13.75 66.80
C ALA A 551 3.00 -14.04 66.36
N ASN A 552 3.55 -13.08 65.59
CA ASN A 552 4.98 -12.67 65.53
C ASN A 552 5.30 -11.70 66.72
N PRO A 553 6.52 -11.11 66.91
CA PRO A 553 7.87 -11.27 66.33
C PRO A 553 8.88 -11.60 67.48
N PRO A 554 10.15 -11.07 67.64
CA PRO A 554 11.17 -10.49 66.73
C PRO A 554 12.61 -11.07 66.90
N GLY A 555 13.61 -10.49 66.21
CA GLY A 555 15.07 -10.64 66.46
C GLY A 555 15.87 -11.00 65.19
N ALA A 556 16.54 -10.12 64.46
CA ALA A 556 17.66 -9.20 64.79
C ALA A 556 19.08 -9.83 64.67
N ALA A 557 19.63 -9.78 63.43
CA ALA A 557 21.04 -9.67 62.99
C ALA A 557 22.21 -10.39 63.71
N VAL A 558 23.18 -10.92 62.93
CA VAL A 558 24.58 -10.43 62.83
C VAL A 558 25.43 -11.26 61.83
N THR A 559 26.39 -10.56 61.20
CA THR A 559 27.43 -10.90 60.19
C THR A 559 28.00 -12.34 60.04
N GLY A 560 28.46 -12.67 58.82
CA GLY A 560 29.51 -13.69 58.62
C GLY A 560 30.01 -13.89 57.17
N THR A 561 31.22 -13.43 56.84
CA THR A 561 31.98 -13.79 55.62
C THR A 561 33.37 -14.31 55.99
N PRO A 562 33.77 -15.48 55.48
CA PRO A 562 34.96 -15.60 54.61
C PRO A 562 34.66 -16.55 53.41
N GLY A 563 35.53 -16.81 52.44
CA GLY A 563 36.90 -16.35 52.13
C GLY A 563 37.44 -17.17 50.93
N ALA A 564 38.36 -16.63 50.13
CA ALA A 564 38.75 -17.24 48.84
C ALA A 564 39.93 -18.24 48.93
N ALA A 565 39.99 -19.19 47.98
CA ALA A 565 41.08 -20.15 47.79
C ALA A 565 41.36 -20.39 46.27
N PRO A 566 42.58 -20.85 45.88
CA PRO A 566 43.13 -20.63 44.53
C PRO A 566 42.88 -21.75 43.49
N PRO A 567 43.16 -21.52 42.19
CA PRO A 567 42.77 -22.42 41.08
C PRO A 567 43.81 -23.50 40.72
N ALA A 568 43.35 -24.52 40.00
CA ALA A 568 44.18 -25.46 39.23
C ALA A 568 44.09 -25.13 37.71
N ALA A 569 45.18 -25.30 36.98
CA ALA A 569 45.33 -24.80 35.61
C ALA A 569 45.55 -25.92 34.57
N GLY A 570 45.24 -25.64 33.29
CA GLY A 570 45.80 -26.43 32.18
C GLY A 570 45.01 -26.46 30.86
N GLN A 571 45.09 -25.39 30.05
CA GLN A 571 45.41 -25.42 28.60
C GLN A 571 45.42 -24.00 27.99
N PRO A 572 46.04 -23.77 26.81
CA PRO A 572 46.65 -22.46 26.49
C PRO A 572 45.70 -21.41 25.91
N ALA A 573 46.03 -20.14 26.15
CA ALA A 573 45.31 -18.98 25.64
C ALA A 573 45.68 -18.63 24.18
N ALA A 574 44.68 -18.19 23.42
CA ALA A 574 44.87 -17.51 22.14
C ALA A 574 45.44 -16.08 22.35
N PRO A 575 46.12 -15.48 21.36
CA PRO A 575 46.71 -14.15 21.50
C PRO A 575 45.65 -13.06 21.73
N THR A 576 45.92 -12.16 22.67
CA THR A 576 45.00 -11.06 23.02
C THR A 576 44.91 -10.04 21.91
N ALA A 577 43.68 -9.70 21.52
CA ALA A 577 43.41 -8.56 20.64
C ALA A 577 43.86 -7.22 21.28
N PRO A 578 44.20 -6.19 20.48
CA PRO A 578 44.49 -4.86 21.01
C PRO A 578 43.32 -4.29 21.81
N PRO A 579 43.57 -3.42 22.81
CA PRO A 579 42.50 -2.78 23.56
C PRO A 579 41.63 -1.94 22.62
N ALA A 580 40.31 -2.12 22.69
CA ALA A 580 39.37 -1.33 21.91
C ALA A 580 39.50 0.15 22.29
N GLY A 581 39.99 0.97 21.36
CA GLY A 581 40.00 2.42 21.51
C GLY A 581 38.58 2.90 21.75
N GLY A 582 38.32 3.50 22.91
CA GLY A 582 36.99 3.91 23.32
C GLY A 582 36.43 5.01 22.42
N SER A 583 35.77 4.61 21.33
CA SER A 583 34.98 5.54 20.52
C SER A 583 33.88 6.08 21.40
N ALA A 584 33.97 7.37 21.72
CA ALA A 584 33.01 8.05 22.57
C ALA A 584 31.69 8.14 21.81
N VAL A 585 30.82 7.13 22.01
CA VAL A 585 29.45 7.11 21.49
C VAL A 585 28.78 8.39 21.98
N ALA A 586 28.61 9.35 21.08
CA ALA A 586 27.99 10.62 21.38
C ALA A 586 26.61 10.31 21.97
N GLN A 587 26.38 10.72 23.23
CA GLN A 587 25.17 10.38 23.95
C GLN A 587 23.97 10.84 23.12
N ALA A 588 23.20 9.88 22.62
CA ALA A 588 21.99 10.17 21.87
C ALA A 588 21.10 11.06 22.75
N LYS A 589 20.68 12.22 22.23
CA LYS A 589 19.75 13.09 22.94
C LYS A 589 18.52 12.24 23.31
N PRO A 590 17.98 12.35 24.54
CA PRO A 590 16.82 11.59 24.95
C PRO A 590 15.72 11.69 23.89
N GLU A 591 15.20 10.55 23.45
CA GLU A 591 14.16 10.55 22.42
C GLU A 591 12.97 11.39 22.89
N PRO A 592 12.45 12.31 22.07
CA PRO A 592 11.26 13.07 22.44
C PRO A 592 10.10 12.09 22.66
N PRO A 593 9.28 12.28 23.72
CA PRO A 593 8.24 11.33 24.06
C PRO A 593 7.28 11.12 22.88
N SER A 594 6.99 9.86 22.56
CA SER A 594 6.23 9.45 21.36
C SER A 594 4.85 10.09 21.27
N ILE A 595 4.30 10.56 22.40
CA ILE A 595 3.18 11.50 22.47
C ILE A 595 3.60 12.65 23.39
N ASP A 596 3.80 13.84 22.81
CA ASP A 596 3.98 15.07 23.55
C ASP A 596 2.62 15.61 24.04
N GLN A 597 2.42 15.53 25.35
CA GLN A 597 1.16 15.93 25.99
C GLN A 597 0.93 17.45 26.02
N SER A 598 1.94 18.29 25.75
CA SER A 598 1.79 19.75 25.71
C SER A 598 1.04 20.23 24.47
N ALA A 599 1.04 19.43 23.39
CA ALA A 599 0.27 19.70 22.18
C ALA A 599 -1.25 19.48 22.35
N MET A 600 -1.67 18.81 23.44
CA MET A 600 -3.05 18.34 23.64
C MET A 600 -3.94 19.38 24.33
N ASP A 601 -5.16 19.57 23.84
CA ASP A 601 -6.20 20.34 24.51
C ASP A 601 -7.09 19.43 25.36
N LYS A 602 -6.59 19.05 26.54
CA LYS A 602 -7.29 18.14 27.47
C LYS A 602 -8.62 18.70 28.01
N SER A 603 -9.00 19.93 27.66
CA SER A 603 -10.33 20.51 27.96
C SER A 603 -11.43 20.05 26.99
N VAL A 604 -11.07 19.48 25.84
CA VAL A 604 -11.99 19.06 24.78
C VAL A 604 -12.21 17.55 24.83
N ASP A 605 -13.46 17.10 24.65
CA ASP A 605 -13.77 15.68 24.59
C ASP A 605 -13.18 15.02 23.31
N PRO A 606 -12.29 14.02 23.43
CA PRO A 606 -11.75 13.29 22.29
C PRO A 606 -12.82 12.58 21.45
N CYS A 607 -13.95 12.19 22.03
CA CYS A 607 -15.05 11.53 21.31
C CYS A 607 -15.83 12.52 20.43
N THR A 608 -15.78 13.81 20.73
CA THR A 608 -16.45 14.88 20.00
C THR A 608 -15.52 15.54 18.97
N ASN A 609 -14.26 15.83 19.32
CA ASN A 609 -13.28 16.38 18.38
C ASN A 609 -11.85 15.94 18.73
N PHE A 610 -11.47 14.74 18.29
CA PHE A 610 -10.15 14.16 18.53
C PHE A 610 -8.99 15.03 18.02
N TYR A 611 -9.16 15.75 16.90
CA TYR A 611 -8.10 16.62 16.36
C TYR A 611 -7.83 17.82 17.28
N GLN A 612 -8.89 18.48 17.78
CA GLN A 612 -8.71 19.54 18.77
C GLN A 612 -8.17 18.99 20.10
N TYR A 613 -8.62 17.82 20.56
CA TYR A 613 -8.05 17.19 21.76
C TYR A 613 -6.55 16.87 21.61
N ALA A 614 -6.12 16.33 20.46
CA ALA A 614 -4.73 15.91 20.25
C ALA A 614 -3.77 17.06 19.87
N CYS A 615 -4.25 18.10 19.17
CA CYS A 615 -3.41 19.16 18.59
C CYS A 615 -3.77 20.58 19.07
N GLY A 616 -4.87 20.75 19.81
CA GLY A 616 -5.41 22.06 20.19
C GLY A 616 -4.58 22.84 21.20
N GLY A 617 -3.65 22.21 21.91
CA GLY A 617 -2.63 22.89 22.71
C GLY A 617 -1.61 23.57 21.80
N TRP A 618 -1.05 22.83 20.83
CA TRP A 618 -0.12 23.34 19.82
C TRP A 618 -0.76 24.44 18.97
N LEU A 619 -2.00 24.26 18.51
CA LEU A 619 -2.75 25.25 17.72
C LEU A 619 -3.01 26.59 18.46
N LYS A 620 -2.96 26.61 19.80
CA LYS A 620 -3.08 27.85 20.59
C LYS A 620 -1.78 28.64 20.70
N VAL A 621 -0.62 27.97 20.59
CA VAL A 621 0.70 28.56 20.87
C VAL A 621 1.61 28.68 19.64
N THR A 622 1.32 27.95 18.56
CA THR A 622 2.16 27.95 17.34
C THR A 622 1.51 28.73 16.20
N PRO A 623 1.91 29.99 15.95
CA PRO A 623 1.50 30.72 14.76
C PRO A 623 2.13 30.11 13.50
N ILE A 624 1.51 30.35 12.33
CA ILE A 624 2.14 30.05 11.03
C ILE A 624 3.28 31.06 10.82
N PRO A 625 4.53 30.63 10.54
CA PRO A 625 5.64 31.53 10.21
C PRO A 625 5.32 32.42 9.00
N GLU A 626 5.75 33.67 9.04
CA GLU A 626 5.35 34.67 8.04
C GLU A 626 5.85 34.36 6.63
N ASP A 627 6.92 33.57 6.50
CA ASP A 627 7.50 33.07 5.25
C ASP A 627 6.84 31.78 4.73
N ARG A 628 5.72 31.33 5.32
CA ARG A 628 4.98 30.13 4.92
C ARG A 628 3.47 30.39 4.81
N ALA A 629 2.79 29.61 3.98
CA ALA A 629 1.32 29.60 3.86
C ALA A 629 0.62 28.57 4.77
N GLN A 630 1.37 27.62 5.33
CA GLN A 630 0.88 26.56 6.21
C GLN A 630 1.97 26.15 7.20
N TRP A 631 1.57 25.67 8.38
CA TRP A 631 2.48 25.11 9.37
C TRP A 631 1.86 23.90 10.05
N GLY A 632 2.65 22.85 10.25
CA GLY A 632 2.20 21.62 10.91
C GLY A 632 3.36 20.76 11.39
N ARG A 633 3.36 20.43 12.68
CA ARG A 633 4.43 19.67 13.37
C ARG A 633 4.95 18.44 12.61
N GLY A 634 4.04 17.62 12.06
CA GLY A 634 4.40 16.36 11.42
C GLY A 634 5.16 16.45 10.09
N PHE A 635 5.12 17.61 9.40
CA PHE A 635 5.77 17.78 8.10
C PHE A 635 6.59 19.06 8.02
N SER A 636 6.06 20.21 8.46
CA SER A 636 6.74 21.50 8.32
C SER A 636 7.96 21.64 9.23
N GLU A 637 7.90 21.14 10.46
CA GLU A 637 9.07 21.15 11.37
C GLU A 637 10.16 20.17 10.90
N ILE A 638 9.79 19.02 10.34
CA ILE A 638 10.75 18.07 9.76
C ILE A 638 11.39 18.69 8.52
N PHE A 639 10.59 19.27 7.62
CA PHE A 639 11.08 19.98 6.44
C PHE A 639 12.03 21.11 6.83
N GLN A 640 11.72 21.93 7.84
CA GLN A 640 12.60 23.01 8.30
C GLN A 640 13.94 22.50 8.86
N ARG A 641 13.95 21.36 9.58
CA ARG A 641 15.19 20.75 10.07
C ARG A 641 16.05 20.24 8.91
N ASN A 642 15.42 19.64 7.90
CA ASN A 642 16.11 19.17 6.70
C ASN A 642 16.60 20.35 5.82
N GLU A 643 15.81 21.42 5.68
CA GLU A 643 16.14 22.67 4.99
C GLU A 643 17.40 23.30 5.59
N ALA A 644 17.53 23.32 6.93
CA ALA A 644 18.74 23.78 7.61
C ALA A 644 19.94 22.83 7.44
N LEU A 645 19.75 21.51 7.51
CA LEU A 645 20.83 20.54 7.29
C LEU A 645 21.36 20.56 5.84
N LEU A 646 20.49 20.77 4.85
CA LEU A 646 20.87 20.97 3.47
C LEU A 646 21.63 22.30 3.29
N HIS A 647 21.17 23.38 3.92
CA HIS A 647 21.89 24.66 3.94
C HIS A 647 23.31 24.51 4.52
N ASP A 648 23.46 23.82 5.67
CA ASP A 648 24.77 23.52 6.30
C ASP A 648 25.71 22.66 5.44
N ILE A 649 25.19 21.91 4.47
CA ILE A 649 25.99 21.12 3.50
C ILE A 649 26.38 22.01 2.33
N LEU A 650 25.40 22.67 1.69
CA LEU A 650 25.63 23.52 0.52
C LEU A 650 26.58 24.69 0.81
N GLU A 651 26.53 25.24 2.03
CA GLU A 651 27.47 26.28 2.49
C GLU A 651 28.92 25.76 2.61
N LYS A 652 29.14 24.49 2.97
CA LYS A 652 30.48 23.87 3.01
C LYS A 652 30.98 23.59 1.61
N ASP A 653 30.13 22.97 0.78
CA ASP A 653 30.45 22.67 -0.61
C ASP A 653 30.80 23.93 -1.39
N ALA A 654 30.05 25.02 -1.18
CA ALA A 654 30.32 26.36 -1.74
C ALA A 654 31.66 26.98 -1.29
N ARG A 655 32.15 26.64 -0.10
CA ARG A 655 33.48 27.06 0.39
C ARG A 655 34.61 26.12 -0.02
N GLY A 656 34.32 25.01 -0.71
CA GLY A 656 35.30 23.96 -1.00
C GLY A 656 35.64 23.07 0.21
N GLU A 657 34.81 23.10 1.25
CA GLU A 657 34.90 22.26 2.47
C GLU A 657 34.13 20.93 2.31
N ALA A 658 33.87 20.52 1.07
CA ALA A 658 33.15 19.31 0.69
C ALA A 658 33.83 18.02 1.17
N ASP A 659 33.05 16.95 1.32
CA ASP A 659 33.59 15.59 1.46
C ASP A 659 34.29 15.17 0.16
N PRO A 660 35.61 14.87 0.15
CA PRO A 660 36.33 14.42 -1.04
C PRO A 660 35.80 13.10 -1.63
N ALA A 661 34.96 12.36 -0.91
CA ALA A 661 34.29 11.15 -1.40
C ALA A 661 33.05 11.44 -2.25
N ASP A 662 32.49 12.66 -2.26
CA ASP A 662 31.33 13.01 -3.09
C ASP A 662 31.77 13.61 -4.46
N PRO A 663 31.57 12.89 -5.58
CA PRO A 663 31.94 13.37 -6.93
C PRO A 663 31.00 14.44 -7.51
N PHE A 664 29.99 14.88 -6.75
CA PHE A 664 29.03 15.92 -7.13
C PHE A 664 29.16 17.19 -6.30
N ALA A 665 29.64 17.14 -5.05
CA ALA A 665 29.62 18.25 -4.10
C ALA A 665 30.04 19.61 -4.69
N GLN A 666 31.16 19.69 -5.41
CA GLN A 666 31.57 20.93 -6.11
C GLN A 666 30.46 21.53 -6.98
N LYS A 667 29.74 20.72 -7.76
CA LYS A 667 28.66 21.19 -8.65
C LYS A 667 27.44 21.69 -7.88
N VAL A 668 27.17 21.12 -6.71
CA VAL A 668 26.04 21.54 -5.86
C VAL A 668 26.40 22.82 -5.11
N GLY A 669 27.65 22.93 -4.62
CA GLY A 669 28.23 24.16 -4.09
C GLY A 669 28.29 25.30 -5.12
N ASP A 670 28.73 25.02 -6.35
CA ASP A 670 28.75 25.98 -7.48
C ASP A 670 27.32 26.45 -7.82
N PHE A 671 26.34 25.54 -7.87
CA PHE A 671 24.94 25.85 -8.13
C PHE A 671 24.32 26.72 -7.02
N TYR A 672 24.53 26.33 -5.76
CA TYR A 672 24.06 27.09 -4.61
C TYR A 672 24.70 28.48 -4.55
N SER A 673 26.02 28.58 -4.78
CA SER A 673 26.75 29.85 -4.86
C SER A 673 26.23 30.75 -5.98
N THR A 674 25.93 30.18 -7.15
CA THR A 674 25.34 30.90 -8.29
C THR A 674 23.94 31.42 -7.96
N CYS A 675 23.15 30.67 -7.19
CA CYS A 675 21.86 31.14 -6.71
C CYS A 675 22.01 32.22 -5.62
N MET A 676 23.00 32.13 -4.74
CA MET A 676 23.21 33.09 -3.64
C MET A 676 23.82 34.42 -4.11
N ASP A 677 24.62 34.46 -5.17
CA ASP A 677 25.15 35.69 -5.77
C ASP A 677 24.05 36.49 -6.50
N GLU A 678 23.33 37.30 -5.74
CA GLU A 678 22.20 38.09 -6.21
C GLU A 678 22.56 38.99 -7.40
N GLN A 679 23.65 39.75 -7.33
CA GLN A 679 24.01 40.72 -8.37
C GLN A 679 24.42 40.06 -9.69
N LYS A 680 25.19 38.96 -9.66
CA LYS A 680 25.54 38.22 -10.87
C LYS A 680 24.34 37.47 -11.45
N ALA A 681 23.54 36.82 -10.60
CA ALA A 681 22.35 36.08 -11.02
C ALA A 681 21.33 37.00 -11.72
N GLU A 682 21.05 38.19 -11.17
CA GLU A 682 20.13 39.16 -11.78
C GLU A 682 20.61 39.61 -13.17
N THR A 683 21.87 40.03 -13.27
CA THR A 683 22.45 40.56 -14.52
C THR A 683 22.42 39.51 -15.63
N ALA A 684 22.94 38.30 -15.36
CA ALA A 684 22.98 37.22 -16.34
C ALA A 684 21.58 36.68 -16.71
N SER A 685 20.63 36.67 -15.76
CA SER A 685 19.26 36.22 -16.03
C SER A 685 18.50 37.21 -16.92
N LEU A 686 18.75 38.52 -16.78
CA LEU A 686 18.14 39.54 -17.65
C LEU A 686 18.69 39.51 -19.07
N GLU A 687 19.99 39.29 -19.26
CA GLU A 687 20.60 39.08 -20.58
C GLU A 687 20.07 37.79 -21.25
N THR A 688 20.02 36.68 -20.50
CA THR A 688 19.45 35.41 -20.96
C THR A 688 17.98 35.55 -21.35
N LEU A 689 17.17 36.20 -20.51
CA LEU A 689 15.76 36.49 -20.80
C LEU A 689 15.63 37.29 -22.09
N LYS A 690 16.41 38.37 -22.25
CA LYS A 690 16.37 39.20 -23.46
C LYS A 690 16.61 38.35 -24.72
N THR A 691 17.64 37.50 -24.72
CA THR A 691 17.94 36.59 -25.84
C THR A 691 16.79 35.61 -26.11
N GLN A 692 16.16 35.06 -25.06
CA GLN A 692 14.98 34.19 -25.21
C GLN A 692 13.77 34.95 -25.77
N LEU A 693 13.52 36.19 -25.35
CA LEU A 693 12.44 37.04 -25.86
C LEU A 693 12.66 37.40 -27.35
N GLU A 694 13.90 37.70 -27.76
CA GLU A 694 14.28 37.94 -29.15
C GLU A 694 14.10 36.69 -30.03
N SER A 695 14.37 35.49 -29.49
CA SER A 695 14.11 34.23 -30.22
C SER A 695 12.62 33.98 -30.48
N ILE A 696 11.76 34.36 -29.53
CA ILE A 696 10.29 34.25 -29.68
C ILE A 696 9.78 35.20 -30.78
N ASP A 697 10.27 36.43 -30.83
CA ASP A 697 9.86 37.42 -31.84
C ASP A 697 10.24 37.00 -33.28
N ALA A 698 11.21 36.09 -33.44
CA ALA A 698 11.60 35.51 -34.72
C ALA A 698 10.59 34.47 -35.26
N VAL A 699 9.68 33.92 -34.43
CA VAL A 699 8.73 32.86 -34.81
C VAL A 699 7.69 33.38 -35.81
N LYS A 700 7.69 32.84 -37.04
CA LYS A 700 6.82 33.31 -38.15
C LYS A 700 5.97 32.23 -38.81
N ASP A 701 6.18 30.95 -38.45
CA ASP A 701 5.53 29.79 -39.06
C ASP A 701 5.38 28.63 -38.05
N PRO A 702 4.64 27.55 -38.38
CA PRO A 702 4.41 26.43 -37.47
C PRO A 702 5.66 25.60 -37.13
N LYS A 703 6.71 25.63 -37.96
CA LYS A 703 7.99 24.95 -37.69
C LYS A 703 8.80 25.73 -36.67
N ALA A 704 8.92 27.04 -36.84
CA ALA A 704 9.53 27.91 -35.86
C ALA A 704 8.78 27.84 -34.50
N LEU A 705 7.44 27.79 -34.53
CA LEU A 705 6.64 27.65 -33.31
C LEU A 705 6.88 26.31 -32.60
N ALA A 706 6.89 25.19 -33.32
CA ALA A 706 7.14 23.88 -32.73
C ALA A 706 8.55 23.74 -32.13
N ALA A 707 9.56 24.32 -32.79
CA ALA A 707 10.93 24.39 -32.26
C ALA A 707 11.00 25.28 -31.00
N GLN A 708 10.41 26.49 -31.04
CA GLN A 708 10.42 27.40 -29.89
C GLN A 708 9.71 26.82 -28.66
N VAL A 709 8.61 26.08 -28.86
CA VAL A 709 7.90 25.43 -27.75
C VAL A 709 8.72 24.29 -27.14
N ALA A 710 9.47 23.51 -27.94
CA ALA A 710 10.40 22.52 -27.42
C ALA A 710 11.56 23.16 -26.64
N ASP A 711 12.17 24.21 -27.19
CA ASP A 711 13.24 24.97 -26.53
C ASP A 711 12.79 25.54 -25.18
N LEU A 712 11.66 26.26 -25.16
CA LEU A 712 11.11 26.85 -23.94
C LEU A 712 10.76 25.81 -22.89
N GLN A 713 10.19 24.66 -23.29
CA GLN A 713 9.91 23.56 -22.35
C GLN A 713 11.20 22.91 -21.82
N SER A 714 12.27 22.84 -22.63
CA SER A 714 13.58 22.34 -22.15
C SER A 714 14.22 23.28 -21.12
N HIS A 715 13.93 24.58 -21.19
CA HIS A 715 14.26 25.59 -20.18
C HIS A 715 13.20 25.72 -19.06
N GLY A 716 12.27 24.75 -18.93
CA GLY A 716 11.29 24.68 -17.85
C GLY A 716 10.04 25.56 -18.00
N ALA A 717 9.91 26.34 -19.07
CA ALA A 717 8.75 27.19 -19.31
C ALA A 717 7.53 26.38 -19.79
N ARG A 718 6.38 26.57 -19.12
CA ARG A 718 5.18 25.72 -19.26
C ARG A 718 4.31 26.12 -20.46
N ALA A 719 4.92 26.23 -21.64
CA ALA A 719 4.27 26.67 -22.87
C ALA A 719 3.26 25.62 -23.40
N PHE A 720 1.98 26.02 -23.51
CA PHE A 720 0.82 25.25 -23.99
C PHE A 720 0.48 23.94 -23.26
N PHE A 721 1.38 22.97 -23.21
CA PHE A 721 1.14 21.61 -22.70
C PHE A 721 2.29 21.14 -21.79
N GLY A 722 2.08 20.02 -21.09
CA GLY A 722 3.16 19.30 -20.41
C GLY A 722 3.59 18.08 -21.23
N PHE A 723 4.90 17.84 -21.33
CA PHE A 723 5.44 16.61 -21.89
C PHE A 723 6.64 16.11 -21.06
N GLY A 724 6.82 14.80 -20.98
CA GLY A 724 7.94 14.17 -20.30
C GLY A 724 7.93 12.65 -20.45
N SER A 725 8.86 11.96 -19.79
CA SER A 725 8.85 10.50 -19.68
C SER A 725 7.94 10.04 -18.53
N GLN A 726 7.28 8.90 -18.72
CA GLN A 726 6.53 8.20 -17.67
C GLN A 726 6.49 6.69 -17.95
N GLN A 727 6.19 5.89 -16.94
CA GLN A 727 5.87 4.48 -17.15
C GLN A 727 4.54 4.30 -17.91
N ASP A 728 4.42 3.24 -18.70
CA ASP A 728 3.14 2.82 -19.27
C ASP A 728 2.26 2.19 -18.17
N PHE A 729 1.05 2.72 -17.96
CA PHE A 729 0.15 2.23 -16.90
C PHE A 729 -0.32 0.79 -17.10
N LYS A 730 -0.06 0.18 -18.28
CA LYS A 730 -0.36 -1.23 -18.56
C LYS A 730 0.88 -2.11 -18.76
N ASP A 731 2.06 -1.51 -18.79
CA ASP A 731 3.34 -2.22 -18.86
C ASP A 731 4.40 -1.41 -18.11
N ALA A 732 4.55 -1.69 -16.81
CA ALA A 732 5.50 -0.99 -15.95
C ALA A 732 6.97 -1.20 -16.35
N THR A 733 7.28 -2.13 -17.28
CA THR A 733 8.63 -2.29 -17.83
C THR A 733 8.97 -1.25 -18.89
N GLN A 734 7.97 -0.61 -19.51
CA GLN A 734 8.15 0.39 -20.57
C GLN A 734 8.10 1.83 -20.04
N VAL A 735 9.11 2.62 -20.43
CA VAL A 735 9.07 4.08 -20.36
C VAL A 735 8.55 4.61 -21.70
N ILE A 736 7.52 5.45 -21.66
CA ILE A 736 6.85 6.07 -22.81
C ILE A 736 6.78 7.59 -22.62
N GLY A 737 6.38 8.32 -23.68
CA GLY A 737 6.03 9.73 -23.54
C GLY A 737 4.72 9.91 -22.76
N GLY A 738 4.63 10.93 -21.92
CA GLY A 738 3.38 11.41 -21.32
C GLY A 738 3.09 12.82 -21.81
N ALA A 739 1.92 13.05 -22.41
CA ALA A 739 1.48 14.34 -22.93
C ALA A 739 0.20 14.79 -22.21
N ASP A 740 0.24 15.92 -21.51
CA ASP A 740 -0.82 16.38 -20.60
C ASP A 740 -1.19 17.86 -20.79
N GLN A 741 -2.36 18.25 -20.26
CA GLN A 741 -2.84 19.62 -20.23
C GLN A 741 -1.87 20.54 -19.48
N GLY A 742 -1.71 21.78 -19.97
CA GLY A 742 -0.78 22.74 -19.39
C GLY A 742 -1.13 24.18 -19.75
N GLY A 743 -0.10 25.03 -19.84
CA GLY A 743 -0.23 26.36 -20.41
C GLY A 743 -0.91 27.44 -19.57
N LEU A 744 -1.44 27.11 -18.39
CA LEU A 744 -2.03 28.04 -17.42
C LEU A 744 -0.97 28.59 -16.45
N GLY A 745 -1.15 29.79 -15.93
CA GLY A 745 -0.35 30.33 -14.82
C GLY A 745 -1.05 30.37 -13.46
N LEU A 746 -2.39 30.34 -13.43
CA LEU A 746 -3.16 30.15 -12.20
C LEU A 746 -3.32 28.66 -11.83
N PRO A 747 -3.51 28.31 -10.54
CA PRO A 747 -3.26 26.94 -10.05
C PRO A 747 -4.18 25.82 -10.58
N ASP A 748 -5.36 26.16 -11.13
CA ASP A 748 -6.33 25.21 -11.66
C ASP A 748 -7.21 25.91 -12.72
N ARG A 749 -7.78 25.15 -13.67
CA ARG A 749 -8.71 25.68 -14.69
C ARG A 749 -9.89 26.46 -14.08
N ASP A 750 -10.36 26.06 -12.91
CA ASP A 750 -11.50 26.68 -12.24
C ASP A 750 -11.28 28.18 -11.92
N TYR A 751 -10.03 28.61 -11.74
CA TYR A 751 -9.69 30.03 -11.56
C TYR A 751 -10.04 30.88 -12.80
N TYR A 752 -10.07 30.29 -13.99
CA TYR A 752 -10.47 30.97 -15.23
C TYR A 752 -11.98 30.88 -15.49
N LEU A 753 -12.64 29.83 -14.98
CA LEU A 753 -13.99 29.44 -15.39
C LEU A 753 -15.10 29.77 -14.38
N LYS A 754 -14.79 29.89 -13.09
CA LYS A 754 -15.79 30.19 -12.06
C LYS A 754 -16.13 31.68 -11.99
N ASP A 755 -17.42 31.97 -11.84
CA ASP A 755 -17.96 33.33 -11.88
C ASP A 755 -18.17 33.97 -10.49
N ASP A 756 -17.72 33.32 -9.42
CA ASP A 756 -17.76 33.91 -8.07
C ASP A 756 -16.81 35.11 -7.93
N ALA A 757 -17.07 35.96 -6.92
CA ALA A 757 -16.33 37.19 -6.69
C ALA A 757 -14.83 36.94 -6.49
N ARG A 758 -14.44 35.99 -5.62
CA ARG A 758 -13.03 35.69 -5.35
C ARG A 758 -12.28 35.28 -6.62
N MET A 759 -12.89 34.50 -7.50
CA MET A 759 -12.26 34.11 -8.76
C MET A 759 -12.20 35.27 -9.78
N LYS A 760 -13.15 36.22 -9.77
CA LYS A 760 -13.05 37.48 -10.53
C LYS A 760 -11.93 38.38 -10.00
N ASP A 761 -11.80 38.51 -8.69
CA ASP A 761 -10.77 39.32 -8.04
C ASP A 761 -9.37 38.75 -8.33
N ILE A 762 -9.19 37.43 -8.19
CA ILE A 762 -7.91 36.75 -8.50
C ILE A 762 -7.56 36.86 -9.99
N ARG A 763 -8.52 36.74 -10.92
CA ARG A 763 -8.27 36.98 -12.35
C ARG A 763 -7.83 38.42 -12.64
N THR A 764 -8.42 39.39 -11.94
CA THR A 764 -8.10 40.82 -12.08
C THR A 764 -6.68 41.09 -11.59
N LEU A 765 -6.34 40.59 -10.40
CA LEU A 765 -4.99 40.67 -9.82
C LEU A 765 -3.96 39.92 -10.67
N TYR A 766 -4.31 38.78 -11.27
CA TYR A 766 -3.42 38.04 -12.15
C TYR A 766 -3.17 38.76 -13.48
N GLN A 767 -4.18 39.38 -14.10
CA GLN A 767 -3.97 40.20 -15.30
C GLN A 767 -3.07 41.41 -15.01
N ASP A 768 -3.28 42.06 -13.86
CA ASP A 768 -2.43 43.17 -13.38
C ASP A 768 -0.98 42.71 -13.10
N HIS A 769 -0.81 41.55 -12.46
CA HIS A 769 0.50 40.90 -12.25
C HIS A 769 1.24 40.63 -13.57
N VAL A 770 0.57 40.00 -14.54
CA VAL A 770 1.12 39.74 -15.87
C VAL A 770 1.56 41.04 -16.55
N GLY A 771 0.73 42.09 -16.47
CA GLY A 771 1.08 43.43 -16.97
C GLY A 771 2.34 44.00 -16.29
N LYS A 772 2.41 43.93 -14.96
CA LYS A 772 3.54 44.45 -14.19
C LYS A 772 4.85 43.71 -14.48
N MET A 773 4.80 42.39 -14.64
CA MET A 773 5.96 41.57 -15.03
C MET A 773 6.43 41.87 -16.46
N LEU A 774 5.51 42.16 -17.39
CA LEU A 774 5.85 42.60 -18.75
C LEU A 774 6.50 44.00 -18.77
N GLU A 775 6.02 44.94 -17.94
CA GLU A 775 6.67 46.25 -17.76
C GLU A 775 8.10 46.11 -17.21
N LEU A 776 8.30 45.26 -16.20
CA LEU A 776 9.63 44.98 -15.64
C LEU A 776 10.57 44.34 -16.70
N ALA A 777 10.01 43.53 -17.62
CA ALA A 777 10.71 42.99 -18.79
C ALA A 777 10.82 43.98 -19.98
N GLY A 778 10.54 45.28 -19.77
CA GLY A 778 10.79 46.35 -20.74
C GLY A 778 9.64 46.70 -21.69
N ALA A 779 8.45 46.11 -21.53
CA ALA A 779 7.27 46.54 -22.30
C ALA A 779 6.76 47.92 -21.84
N ARG A 780 6.25 48.72 -22.78
CA ARG A 780 5.58 49.99 -22.42
C ARG A 780 4.25 49.68 -21.70
N PRO A 781 3.83 50.42 -20.65
CA PRO A 781 2.62 50.13 -19.88
C PRO A 781 1.35 49.88 -20.71
N ALA A 782 1.12 50.68 -21.76
CA ALA A 782 -0.04 50.51 -22.64
C ALA A 782 0.01 49.22 -23.49
N ASP A 783 1.21 48.77 -23.88
CA ASP A 783 1.40 47.50 -24.58
C ASP A 783 1.28 46.34 -23.57
N ALA A 784 1.89 46.45 -22.40
CA ALA A 784 1.86 45.45 -21.33
C ALA A 784 0.43 45.14 -20.87
N ALA A 785 -0.41 46.15 -20.66
CA ALA A 785 -1.83 45.98 -20.30
C ALA A 785 -2.64 45.27 -21.40
N LYS A 786 -2.36 45.57 -22.68
CA LYS A 786 -2.98 44.89 -23.83
C LYS A 786 -2.49 43.44 -23.94
N GLN A 787 -1.19 43.22 -23.77
CA GLN A 787 -0.55 41.91 -23.81
C GLN A 787 -1.08 40.99 -22.71
N ALA A 788 -1.19 41.49 -21.48
CA ALA A 788 -1.77 40.78 -20.36
C ALA A 788 -3.19 40.29 -20.65
N LYS A 789 -4.04 41.13 -21.26
CA LYS A 789 -5.39 40.71 -21.69
C LYS A 789 -5.35 39.56 -22.71
N THR A 790 -4.47 39.63 -23.72
CA THR A 790 -4.27 38.54 -24.70
C THR A 790 -3.82 37.24 -24.03
N ILE A 791 -2.93 37.31 -23.04
CA ILE A 791 -2.50 36.14 -22.24
C ILE A 791 -3.69 35.51 -21.50
N ILE A 792 -4.49 36.31 -20.78
CA ILE A 792 -5.67 35.80 -20.08
C ILE A 792 -6.69 35.19 -21.06
N GLU A 793 -6.87 35.77 -22.26
CA GLU A 793 -7.76 35.21 -23.28
C GLU A 793 -7.28 33.83 -23.79
N ILE A 794 -5.97 33.67 -24.03
CA ILE A 794 -5.36 32.38 -24.45
C ILE A 794 -5.41 31.35 -23.32
N GLU A 795 -5.01 31.69 -22.10
CA GLU A 795 -5.04 30.77 -20.97
C GLU A 795 -6.48 30.38 -20.61
N THR A 796 -7.45 31.29 -20.71
CA THR A 796 -8.88 30.97 -20.54
C THR A 796 -9.37 30.01 -21.63
N ALA A 797 -8.85 30.09 -22.86
CA ALA A 797 -9.19 29.14 -23.91
C ALA A 797 -8.63 27.73 -23.64
N LEU A 798 -7.39 27.64 -23.14
CA LEU A 798 -6.79 26.37 -22.70
C LEU A 798 -7.56 25.80 -21.48
N ALA A 799 -7.88 26.63 -20.48
CA ALA A 799 -8.60 26.21 -19.27
C ALA A 799 -9.97 25.59 -19.58
N LYS A 800 -10.69 26.12 -20.58
CA LYS A 800 -11.98 25.57 -21.04
C LYS A 800 -11.86 24.11 -21.51
N VAL A 801 -10.76 23.75 -22.18
CA VAL A 801 -10.54 22.42 -22.77
C VAL A 801 -9.71 21.47 -21.89
N SER A 802 -9.16 21.96 -20.77
CA SER A 802 -8.60 21.13 -19.70
C SER A 802 -9.68 20.29 -19.00
N MET A 803 -9.33 19.07 -18.59
CA MET A 803 -10.12 18.21 -17.71
C MET A 803 -10.01 18.69 -16.25
N ASP A 804 -11.07 18.50 -15.46
CA ASP A 804 -11.08 18.90 -14.05
C ASP A 804 -10.39 17.91 -13.10
N ARG A 805 -10.08 18.40 -11.90
CA ARG A 805 -9.32 17.68 -10.86
C ARG A 805 -10.08 16.51 -10.19
N VAL A 806 -11.38 16.35 -10.43
CA VAL A 806 -12.16 15.19 -9.98
C VAL A 806 -12.09 14.09 -11.03
N GLU A 807 -12.31 14.41 -12.31
CA GLU A 807 -12.23 13.42 -13.40
C GLU A 807 -10.82 12.83 -13.55
N ARG A 808 -9.77 13.66 -13.41
CA ARG A 808 -8.36 13.25 -13.48
C ARG A 808 -7.91 12.26 -12.40
N ARG A 809 -8.78 11.91 -11.44
CA ARG A 809 -8.51 10.90 -10.40
C ARG A 809 -8.85 9.47 -10.83
N ASP A 810 -9.59 9.27 -11.92
CA ASP A 810 -9.77 7.94 -12.50
C ASP A 810 -8.59 7.64 -13.44
N PRO A 811 -7.69 6.68 -13.12
CA PRO A 811 -6.56 6.36 -13.98
C PRO A 811 -6.97 5.84 -15.37
N LYS A 812 -8.23 5.41 -15.56
CA LYS A 812 -8.78 5.03 -16.87
C LYS A 812 -9.16 6.23 -17.73
N LYS A 813 -9.44 7.40 -17.13
CA LYS A 813 -9.74 8.65 -17.84
C LYS A 813 -8.50 9.42 -18.29
N VAL A 814 -7.32 9.08 -17.75
CA VAL A 814 -6.04 9.71 -18.08
C VAL A 814 -5.04 8.74 -18.74
N TYR A 815 -5.55 7.65 -19.32
CA TYR A 815 -4.75 6.68 -20.06
C TYR A 815 -5.29 6.47 -21.49
N HIS A 816 -4.66 7.16 -22.44
CA HIS A 816 -4.87 7.00 -23.88
C HIS A 816 -3.50 6.82 -24.54
N ARG A 817 -2.92 5.62 -24.40
CA ARG A 817 -1.71 5.24 -25.14
C ARG A 817 -2.00 5.24 -26.64
N LEU A 818 -1.37 6.16 -27.35
CA LEU A 818 -1.37 6.30 -28.80
C LEU A 818 0.06 6.17 -29.31
N GLU A 819 0.21 5.83 -30.59
CA GLU A 819 1.45 6.13 -31.30
C GLU A 819 1.44 7.62 -31.71
N ARG A 820 2.60 8.22 -31.89
CA ARG A 820 2.82 9.64 -32.24
C ARG A 820 1.97 10.16 -33.40
N ALA A 821 1.70 9.34 -34.41
CA ALA A 821 0.80 9.68 -35.51
C ALA A 821 -0.66 9.95 -35.04
N GLY A 822 -1.10 9.37 -33.92
CA GLY A 822 -2.36 9.65 -33.27
C GLY A 822 -2.40 11.02 -32.57
N LEU A 823 -1.30 11.41 -31.91
CA LEU A 823 -1.16 12.77 -31.34
C LEU A 823 -1.11 13.83 -32.45
N ALA A 824 -0.35 13.58 -33.52
CA ALA A 824 -0.33 14.43 -34.71
C ALA A 824 -1.70 14.52 -35.43
N LYS A 825 -2.56 13.50 -35.29
CA LYS A 825 -3.95 13.55 -35.77
C LYS A 825 -4.89 14.36 -34.85
N ALA A 826 -4.61 14.41 -33.54
CA ALA A 826 -5.39 15.19 -32.58
C ALA A 826 -5.04 16.69 -32.62
N ALA A 827 -3.78 17.04 -32.93
CA ALA A 827 -3.32 18.40 -33.08
C ALA A 827 -2.44 18.59 -34.35
N PRO A 828 -3.03 18.53 -35.55
CA PRO A 828 -2.30 18.57 -36.83
C PRO A 828 -1.63 19.91 -37.17
N HIS A 829 -2.01 21.02 -36.54
CA HIS A 829 -1.40 22.34 -36.80
C HIS A 829 -0.12 22.59 -35.99
N PHE A 830 0.23 21.70 -35.06
CA PHE A 830 1.52 21.70 -34.35
C PHE A 830 2.46 20.67 -34.96
N LEU A 831 3.68 21.07 -35.33
CA LEU A 831 4.63 20.18 -36.02
C LEU A 831 5.40 19.30 -35.03
N TRP A 832 4.72 18.26 -34.52
CA TRP A 832 5.24 17.29 -33.55
C TRP A 832 6.62 16.72 -33.89
N ASP A 833 6.90 16.44 -35.16
CA ASP A 833 8.21 15.89 -35.55
C ASP A 833 9.37 16.88 -35.34
N VAL A 834 9.10 18.19 -35.55
CA VAL A 834 10.06 19.27 -35.29
C VAL A 834 10.25 19.42 -33.79
N TYR A 835 9.16 19.40 -33.03
CA TYR A 835 9.15 19.47 -31.57
C TYR A 835 9.97 18.32 -30.94
N PHE A 836 9.71 17.06 -31.31
CA PHE A 836 10.44 15.90 -30.75
C PHE A 836 11.92 15.87 -31.18
N THR A 837 12.25 16.35 -32.38
CA THR A 837 13.65 16.50 -32.81
C THR A 837 14.38 17.58 -32.00
N GLN A 838 13.75 18.75 -31.78
CA GLN A 838 14.33 19.84 -31.00
C GLN A 838 14.48 19.47 -29.52
N LEU A 839 13.56 18.67 -28.96
CA LEU A 839 13.63 18.10 -27.61
C LEU A 839 14.65 16.95 -27.49
N GLY A 840 15.52 16.73 -28.49
CA GLY A 840 16.53 15.67 -28.49
C GLY A 840 15.95 14.24 -28.43
N SER A 841 14.66 14.06 -28.71
CA SER A 841 13.88 12.84 -28.51
C SER A 841 13.19 12.35 -29.81
N PRO A 842 13.87 12.30 -30.97
CA PRO A 842 13.24 12.08 -32.27
C PRO A 842 12.61 10.70 -32.43
N ASP A 843 13.03 9.70 -31.66
CA ASP A 843 12.58 8.31 -31.79
C ASP A 843 11.31 7.97 -30.99
N VAL A 844 10.77 8.91 -30.19
CA VAL A 844 9.55 8.68 -29.41
C VAL A 844 8.36 8.35 -30.33
N GLN A 845 7.81 7.14 -30.17
CA GLN A 845 6.60 6.68 -30.85
C GLN A 845 5.43 6.51 -29.88
N ALA A 846 5.60 5.72 -28.82
CA ALA A 846 4.56 5.47 -27.82
C ALA A 846 4.38 6.68 -26.88
N ILE A 847 3.16 7.21 -26.84
CA ILE A 847 2.79 8.37 -26.01
C ILE A 847 1.43 8.12 -25.33
N ASN A 848 1.36 8.23 -24.01
CA ASN A 848 0.10 8.41 -23.31
C ASN A 848 -0.37 9.86 -23.46
N VAL A 849 -1.52 10.09 -24.10
CA VAL A 849 -2.15 11.41 -24.17
C VAL A 849 -3.20 11.49 -23.05
N LEU A 850 -2.85 12.13 -21.94
CA LEU A 850 -3.66 12.11 -20.71
C LEU A 850 -5.04 12.74 -20.96
N VAL A 851 -5.11 13.83 -21.73
CA VAL A 851 -6.37 14.54 -22.04
C VAL A 851 -6.47 14.86 -23.55
N PRO A 852 -6.99 13.94 -24.39
CA PRO A 852 -7.03 14.13 -25.85
C PRO A 852 -7.84 15.34 -26.32
N ASP A 853 -8.91 15.68 -25.60
CA ASP A 853 -9.74 16.85 -25.90
C ASP A 853 -9.01 18.18 -25.65
N PHE A 854 -8.01 18.20 -24.76
CA PHE A 854 -7.16 19.37 -24.54
C PHE A 854 -6.31 19.66 -25.78
N PHE A 855 -5.65 18.64 -26.34
CA PHE A 855 -4.83 18.80 -27.56
C PHE A 855 -5.70 19.17 -28.77
N THR A 856 -6.89 18.56 -28.89
CA THR A 856 -7.90 18.91 -29.91
C THR A 856 -8.49 20.33 -29.70
N GLY A 857 -8.41 20.86 -28.48
CA GLY A 857 -8.80 22.22 -28.13
C GLY A 857 -7.69 23.24 -28.43
N MET A 858 -6.46 22.93 -28.04
CA MET A 858 -5.23 23.68 -28.33
C MET A 858 -5.03 23.86 -29.84
N ASP A 859 -5.24 22.80 -30.63
CA ASP A 859 -5.13 22.85 -32.09
C ASP A 859 -6.00 23.94 -32.73
N LYS A 860 -7.19 24.21 -32.17
CA LYS A 860 -8.09 25.27 -32.67
C LYS A 860 -7.53 26.68 -32.48
N LEU A 861 -6.61 26.88 -31.53
CA LEU A 861 -5.84 28.13 -31.37
C LEU A 861 -4.71 28.22 -32.41
N LEU A 862 -4.13 27.07 -32.79
CA LEU A 862 -3.00 26.97 -33.71
C LEU A 862 -3.41 26.87 -35.18
N ALA A 863 -4.66 26.52 -35.48
CA ALA A 863 -5.20 26.36 -36.83
C ALA A 863 -5.31 27.68 -37.63
N LYS A 864 -5.41 28.82 -36.93
CA LYS A 864 -5.37 30.18 -37.52
C LYS A 864 -4.52 31.09 -36.61
N PRO A 865 -3.20 30.87 -36.58
CA PRO A 865 -2.34 31.44 -35.55
C PRO A 865 -2.12 32.92 -35.80
N LYS A 866 -2.58 33.76 -34.87
CA LYS A 866 -2.16 35.16 -34.81
C LYS A 866 -0.80 35.22 -34.12
N TYR A 867 0.29 35.20 -34.90
CA TYR A 867 1.65 35.09 -34.33
C TYR A 867 1.95 36.13 -33.25
N ALA A 868 1.51 37.39 -33.40
CA ALA A 868 1.68 38.42 -32.35
C ALA A 868 1.02 38.07 -31.00
N ASP A 869 -0.14 37.39 -31.02
CA ASP A 869 -0.81 36.92 -29.81
C ASP A 869 -0.09 35.70 -29.21
N LEU A 870 0.49 34.83 -30.07
CA LEU A 870 1.32 33.69 -29.63
C LEU A 870 2.67 34.14 -29.08
N HIS A 871 3.33 35.13 -29.69
CA HIS A 871 4.54 35.77 -29.17
C HIS A 871 4.28 36.31 -27.78
N THR A 872 3.21 37.08 -27.62
CA THR A 872 2.78 37.65 -26.35
C THR A 872 2.62 36.57 -25.27
N TYR A 873 1.98 35.44 -25.60
CA TYR A 873 1.83 34.31 -24.69
C TYR A 873 3.14 33.60 -24.35
N LEU A 874 4.01 33.34 -25.34
CA LEU A 874 5.30 32.68 -25.10
C LEU A 874 6.25 33.56 -24.30
N ARG A 875 6.32 34.87 -24.59
CA ARG A 875 7.10 35.84 -23.81
C ARG A 875 6.71 35.81 -22.34
N TRP A 876 5.40 35.77 -22.05
CA TRP A 876 4.91 35.59 -20.68
C TRP A 876 5.38 34.27 -20.07
N LYS A 877 5.27 33.13 -20.77
CA LYS A 877 5.72 31.84 -20.22
C LYS A 877 7.22 31.78 -19.95
N THR A 878 8.06 32.51 -20.69
CA THR A 878 9.48 32.70 -20.37
C THR A 878 9.66 33.52 -19.08
N ILE A 879 8.99 34.67 -18.97
CA ILE A 879 9.07 35.56 -17.80
C ILE A 879 8.53 34.87 -16.53
N GLU A 880 7.44 34.11 -16.65
CA GLU A 880 6.82 33.34 -15.56
C GLU A 880 7.74 32.23 -15.01
N ALA A 881 8.56 31.63 -15.88
CA ALA A 881 9.55 30.62 -15.51
C ALA A 881 10.80 31.25 -14.88
N ALA A 882 11.36 32.29 -15.51
CA ALA A 882 12.56 32.96 -15.05
C ALA A 882 12.37 33.83 -13.79
N GLY A 883 11.13 34.23 -13.46
CA GLY A 883 10.81 35.28 -12.47
C GLY A 883 11.34 35.10 -11.04
N ASN A 884 11.81 33.91 -10.64
CA ASN A 884 12.52 33.72 -9.36
C ASN A 884 13.99 34.25 -9.40
N MET A 885 14.57 34.40 -10.59
CA MET A 885 15.99 34.68 -10.85
C MET A 885 16.24 36.06 -11.49
N LEU A 886 15.21 36.67 -12.09
CA LEU A 886 15.28 38.00 -12.73
C LEU A 886 15.47 39.19 -11.75
N GLY A 887 15.40 38.92 -10.45
CA GLY A 887 15.80 39.86 -9.40
C GLY A 887 14.70 40.45 -8.54
N GLN A 888 15.09 41.23 -7.53
CA GLN A 888 14.23 41.62 -6.40
C GLN A 888 12.85 42.10 -6.83
N LYS A 889 12.75 43.02 -7.82
CA LYS A 889 11.47 43.57 -8.29
C LYS A 889 10.54 42.52 -8.94
N PHE A 890 11.10 41.54 -9.64
CA PHE A 890 10.33 40.42 -10.20
C PHE A 890 9.92 39.43 -9.11
N VAL A 891 10.79 39.18 -8.12
CA VAL A 891 10.50 38.32 -6.96
C VAL A 891 9.40 38.94 -6.09
N GLU A 892 9.42 40.25 -5.87
CA GLU A 892 8.39 41.00 -5.14
C GLU A 892 7.04 40.97 -5.85
N GLU A 893 7.01 41.23 -7.17
CA GLU A 893 5.77 41.19 -7.94
C GLU A 893 5.20 39.77 -8.05
N ARG A 894 6.05 38.74 -8.23
CA ARG A 894 5.65 37.33 -8.13
C ARG A 894 5.18 36.95 -6.73
N PHE A 895 5.77 37.55 -5.70
CA PHE A 895 5.31 37.36 -4.32
C PHE A 895 3.94 37.99 -4.07
N ARG A 896 3.61 39.14 -4.69
CA ARG A 896 2.28 39.76 -4.61
C ARG A 896 1.17 38.80 -5.07
N LEU A 897 1.36 38.11 -6.19
CA LEU A 897 0.46 37.03 -6.64
C LEU A 897 0.44 35.86 -5.66
N THR A 898 1.61 35.43 -5.17
CA THR A 898 1.74 34.31 -4.23
C THR A 898 0.99 34.58 -2.92
N GLN A 899 1.12 35.79 -2.37
CA GLN A 899 0.41 36.28 -1.19
C GLN A 899 -1.10 36.28 -1.39
N ALA A 900 -1.59 36.78 -2.52
CA ALA A 900 -3.03 36.77 -2.84
C ALA A 900 -3.62 35.35 -3.01
N LEU A 901 -2.82 34.40 -3.49
CA LEU A 901 -3.24 32.99 -3.65
C LEU A 901 -3.16 32.19 -2.34
N THR A 902 -2.18 32.46 -1.48
CA THR A 902 -1.80 31.57 -0.37
C THR A 902 -1.95 32.17 1.04
N GLY A 903 -1.98 33.50 1.18
CA GLY A 903 -1.97 34.19 2.47
C GLY A 903 -0.58 34.35 3.12
N GLN A 904 0.51 33.92 2.46
CA GLN A 904 1.88 34.11 2.96
C GLN A 904 2.22 35.60 3.08
N LYS A 905 2.89 35.99 4.17
CA LYS A 905 3.11 37.41 4.53
C LYS A 905 4.46 37.97 4.04
N GLN A 906 5.52 37.17 4.11
CA GLN A 906 6.89 37.55 3.75
C GLN A 906 7.48 36.62 2.68
N ILE A 907 8.45 37.15 1.92
CA ILE A 907 9.29 36.37 1.00
C ILE A 907 10.26 35.51 1.83
N GLN A 908 10.53 34.28 1.39
CA GLN A 908 11.53 33.42 2.05
C GLN A 908 12.95 33.98 1.87
N PRO A 909 13.82 33.92 2.92
CA PRO A 909 15.24 34.26 2.82
C PRO A 909 15.91 33.60 1.60
N ARG A 910 16.88 34.29 0.98
CA ARG A 910 17.45 33.85 -0.32
C ARG A 910 18.00 32.42 -0.27
N TRP A 911 18.67 32.02 0.81
CA TRP A 911 19.17 30.66 0.99
C TRP A 911 18.04 29.60 0.92
N LYS A 912 16.87 29.82 1.55
CA LYS A 912 15.70 28.93 1.45
C LYS A 912 15.05 28.87 0.06
N ARG A 913 15.44 29.77 -0.85
CA ARG A 913 15.02 29.79 -2.26
C ARG A 913 16.08 29.17 -3.18
N CYS A 914 17.24 28.80 -2.63
CA CYS A 914 18.37 28.17 -3.30
C CYS A 914 18.62 26.72 -2.84
N VAL A 915 18.11 26.34 -1.66
CA VAL A 915 17.85 24.97 -1.20
C VAL A 915 16.59 24.42 -1.88
#